data_AF-V6TV95-F1
#
_entry.id   AF-V6TV95-F1
#
_cell.length_a   1.000
_cell.length_b   1.000
_cell.length_c   1.000
_cell.angle_alpha   90.00
_cell.angle_beta   90.00
_cell.angle_gamma   90.00
#
_symmetry.space_group_name_H-M   'P 1'
#
loop_
_entity.id
_entity.type
_entity.pdbx_description
1 polymer ?
#
loop_
_entity_poly.entity_id
_entity_poly.type
_entity_poly.pdbx_seq_one_letter_code
_entity_poly.pdbx_strand_id
1 'polypeptide(L)'
;METEAARELERVQKENFTLKLRVFSLEQELHPDRSTGKEAAFASEISTEIEKRDQLLLKAKLSIQSLSSENDTLRHRLQSVETLLSETETQALEWKQRVSAFDAESILKGKQAESAQNNFKLACQQIEEQKQKIKQQHYLILQLQNKLNPSAAVPSAPQMGAAGTAGLTQDESECLLEDIGVQWRRYVSSIEAKHAEELDAIKKGHQQQLERFFQGKNSEIETFQKDYAQLQETIFGLRNQNADMHRAIEDMKLQEDQFRQTAEHFKNDSMEKAGQIQQLKLALGEAEDIKMHAQSLQAANSSLADQVSDLTGRIEVLIREASDRVNEISSLRNEKVTLEARAKQADALEKTLETRSTEISELRRDNIKYQEDNKTLFLEVEHLRMVANFVPEKEETIRKQLEMITELQNINVQNSYEINSLKDTVAGLTAKEITIATLTKQLETADAELKRRQMDSVELTNLRSTNDQVVLELTRLKADHANTIRELREIREAHDTLKALHSQVTMEADARSSELTAELATYKAQASQLKAKISDLELQGSSLKAELDTALAHLESRTKDIEFVKTEKCSSERILTEYRENLKKQEQEFEAMMTEQNERIATLGKELDSISITFRSACKAVEDMSVRLRISKITNVKTLEDILSITSAVIRRHEGVLAELDASNTRTYEIQLKADQTRSELARVKKELDYCNGEIEGKDKRTREYLAEIDTLNRSIEGMRQEVSVAEKNLKEALDQRSKLKTYNNEYKDKIARQELRITSLQEKIKSQEVLVAERVKEIELSMQRQVKTFLDAMTDHISRRVSPEIALSEIKRFELIFLSTEDALNRQLVRVNEQFNTPGDILNDPLLGHNMGQGVLMSSNVRPVL
;
A
#
# COMPACT_ATOMS: atom_id res chain seq x y z
N MET A 1 53.27 -27.97 21.01
CA MET A 1 53.22 -29.43 21.27
C MET A 1 54.55 -30.04 21.75
N GLU A 2 55.63 -30.19 20.98
CA GLU A 2 56.85 -30.86 21.53
C GLU A 2 57.46 -30.14 22.74
N THR A 3 57.52 -28.81 22.68
CA THR A 3 57.91 -27.94 23.81
C THR A 3 56.96 -27.99 25.01
N GLU A 4 55.73 -28.42 24.78
CA GLU A 4 54.65 -28.47 25.76
C GLU A 4 54.57 -29.84 26.43
N ALA A 5 54.73 -30.92 25.66
CA ALA A 5 55.00 -32.26 26.17
C ALA A 5 56.30 -32.28 27.01
N ALA A 6 57.34 -31.54 26.61
CA ALA A 6 58.54 -31.36 27.41
C ALA A 6 58.28 -30.60 28.73
N ARG A 7 57.48 -29.52 28.71
CA ARG A 7 57.06 -28.78 29.91
C ARG A 7 56.22 -29.64 30.86
N GLU A 8 55.28 -30.42 30.33
CA GLU A 8 54.44 -31.32 31.13
C GLU A 8 55.27 -32.47 31.71
N LEU A 9 56.21 -33.03 30.95
CA LEU A 9 57.15 -34.03 31.45
C LEU A 9 58.03 -33.46 32.57
N GLU A 10 58.54 -32.23 32.44
CA GLU A 10 59.35 -31.56 33.48
C GLU A 10 58.52 -31.30 34.76
N ARG A 11 57.25 -30.85 34.61
CA ARG A 11 56.31 -30.65 35.71
C ARG A 11 56.06 -31.96 36.47
N VAL A 12 55.76 -33.03 35.73
CA VAL A 12 55.51 -34.38 36.26
C VAL A 12 56.76 -34.95 36.93
N GLN A 13 57.95 -34.73 36.37
CA GLN A 13 59.22 -35.14 37.01
C GLN A 13 59.46 -34.44 38.35
N LYS A 14 59.22 -33.12 38.42
CA LYS A 14 59.36 -32.34 39.67
C LYS A 14 58.37 -32.82 40.74
N GLU A 15 57.10 -32.97 40.39
CA GLU A 15 56.07 -33.43 41.32
C GLU A 15 56.33 -34.89 41.76
N ASN A 16 56.71 -35.78 40.84
CA ASN A 16 57.08 -37.17 41.17
C ASN A 16 58.30 -37.24 42.12
N PHE A 17 59.27 -36.35 41.96
CA PHE A 17 60.43 -36.24 42.85
C PHE A 17 60.02 -35.76 44.25
N THR A 18 59.15 -34.75 44.36
CA THR A 18 58.59 -34.31 45.65
C THR A 18 57.81 -35.42 46.35
N LEU A 19 56.96 -36.16 45.63
CA LEU A 19 56.20 -37.29 46.19
C LEU A 19 57.13 -38.42 46.67
N LYS A 20 58.20 -38.72 45.91
CA LYS A 20 59.24 -39.68 46.33
C LYS A 20 59.97 -39.25 47.61
N LEU A 21 60.34 -37.97 47.71
CA LEU A 21 60.95 -37.43 48.94
C LEU A 21 59.98 -37.52 50.14
N ARG A 22 58.69 -37.23 49.93
CA ARG A 22 57.66 -37.35 50.97
C ARG A 22 57.49 -38.80 51.45
N VAL A 23 57.37 -39.75 50.52
CA VAL A 23 57.34 -41.19 50.84
C VAL A 23 58.59 -41.59 51.63
N PHE A 24 59.79 -41.24 51.16
CA PHE A 24 61.05 -41.58 51.83
C PHE A 24 61.17 -40.98 53.25
N SER A 25 60.67 -39.75 53.47
CA SER A 25 60.60 -39.17 54.82
C SER A 25 59.64 -39.93 55.73
N LEU A 26 58.47 -40.33 55.22
CA LEU A 26 57.51 -41.12 55.99
C LEU A 26 58.04 -42.53 56.29
N GLU A 27 58.80 -43.14 55.37
CA GLU A 27 59.49 -44.42 55.57
C GLU A 27 60.57 -44.33 56.68
N GLN A 28 61.28 -43.20 56.80
CA GLN A 28 62.23 -42.99 57.90
C GLN A 28 61.56 -42.83 59.28
N GLU A 29 60.37 -42.24 59.35
CA GLU A 29 59.58 -42.17 60.60
C GLU A 29 58.95 -43.52 60.98
N LEU A 30 58.88 -44.47 60.04
CA LEU A 30 58.45 -45.85 60.24
C LEU A 30 59.59 -46.79 60.68
N HIS A 31 60.82 -46.30 60.80
CA HIS A 31 61.97 -47.13 61.18
C HIS A 31 61.85 -47.61 62.65
N PRO A 32 62.17 -48.89 62.97
CA PRO A 32 61.92 -49.46 64.31
C PRO A 32 62.48 -48.67 65.50
N ASP A 33 63.64 -48.02 65.34
CA ASP A 33 64.30 -47.25 66.40
C ASP A 33 63.64 -45.87 66.68
N ARG A 34 62.60 -45.50 65.94
CA ARG A 34 61.85 -44.23 66.08
C ARG A 34 60.33 -44.42 66.28
N SER A 35 59.85 -45.66 66.36
CA SER A 35 58.41 -45.98 66.47
C SER A 35 57.77 -45.33 67.71
N THR A 36 56.76 -44.48 67.52
CA THR A 36 56.05 -43.75 68.59
C THR A 36 54.60 -44.22 68.82
N GLY A 37 54.25 -45.41 68.32
CA GLY A 37 52.88 -45.95 68.38
C GLY A 37 51.95 -45.39 67.30
N LYS A 38 52.53 -44.90 66.19
CA LYS A 38 51.82 -44.24 65.07
C LYS A 38 52.05 -44.94 63.73
N GLU A 39 52.61 -46.14 63.74
CA GLU A 39 53.14 -46.84 62.57
C GLU A 39 52.04 -47.10 61.52
N ALA A 40 50.83 -47.44 61.98
CA ALA A 40 49.66 -47.62 61.12
C ALA A 40 49.20 -46.31 60.43
N ALA A 41 49.36 -45.16 61.08
CA ALA A 41 49.01 -43.87 60.48
C ALA A 41 50.01 -43.47 59.39
N PHE A 42 51.32 -43.65 59.66
CA PHE A 42 52.36 -43.41 58.65
C PHE A 42 52.28 -44.39 57.47
N ALA A 43 51.96 -45.66 57.71
CA ALA A 43 51.77 -46.66 56.65
C ALA A 43 50.58 -46.29 55.74
N SER A 44 49.49 -45.80 56.34
CA SER A 44 48.35 -45.24 55.59
C SER A 44 48.77 -44.01 54.77
N GLU A 45 49.50 -43.06 55.37
CA GLU A 45 49.97 -41.86 54.68
C GLU A 45 50.89 -42.19 53.48
N ILE A 46 51.85 -43.11 53.65
CA ILE A 46 52.68 -43.65 52.56
C ILE A 46 51.82 -44.24 51.45
N SER A 47 50.82 -45.06 51.79
CA SER A 47 49.93 -45.65 50.80
C SER A 47 49.18 -44.58 49.99
N THR A 48 48.68 -43.52 50.65
CA THR A 48 48.02 -42.41 49.94
C THR A 48 48.99 -41.59 49.08
N GLU A 49 50.26 -41.46 49.47
CA GLU A 49 51.25 -40.69 48.71
C GLU A 49 51.77 -41.47 47.50
N ILE A 50 51.89 -42.79 47.62
CA ILE A 50 52.12 -43.71 46.49
C ILE A 50 50.93 -43.67 45.53
N GLU A 51 49.70 -43.70 46.04
CA GLU A 51 48.50 -43.63 45.18
C GLU A 51 48.42 -42.30 44.41
N LYS A 52 48.69 -41.16 45.06
CA LYS A 52 48.81 -39.85 44.38
C LYS A 52 49.89 -39.87 43.29
N ARG A 53 51.05 -40.47 43.57
CA ARG A 53 52.16 -40.60 42.61
C ARG A 53 51.75 -41.41 41.39
N ASP A 54 51.03 -42.51 41.60
CA ASP A 54 50.66 -43.42 40.53
C ASP A 54 49.48 -42.84 39.69
N GLN A 55 48.53 -42.13 40.32
CA GLN A 55 47.53 -41.32 39.63
C GLN A 55 48.16 -40.19 38.80
N LEU A 56 49.17 -39.50 39.35
CA LEU A 56 49.93 -38.45 38.66
C LEU A 56 50.66 -38.99 37.42
N LEU A 57 51.33 -40.14 37.55
CA LEU A 57 52.00 -40.81 36.42
C LEU A 57 51.00 -41.29 35.36
N LEU A 58 49.84 -41.80 35.76
CA LEU A 58 48.78 -42.23 34.84
C LEU A 58 48.20 -41.05 34.05
N LYS A 59 47.90 -39.94 34.73
CA LYS A 59 47.39 -38.70 34.10
C LYS A 59 48.42 -38.10 33.15
N ALA A 60 49.70 -38.07 33.54
CA ALA A 60 50.80 -37.63 32.69
C ALA A 60 50.92 -38.48 31.41
N LYS A 61 50.85 -39.81 31.55
CA LYS A 61 50.90 -40.75 30.41
C LYS A 61 49.78 -40.49 29.41
N LEU A 62 48.54 -40.29 29.87
CA LEU A 62 47.40 -39.98 29.01
C LEU A 62 47.56 -38.62 28.31
N SER A 63 48.02 -37.59 29.03
CA SER A 63 48.28 -36.26 28.48
C SER A 63 49.34 -36.29 27.36
N ILE A 64 50.49 -36.94 27.63
CA ILE A 64 51.57 -37.11 26.65
C ILE A 64 51.11 -37.94 25.45
N GLN A 65 50.29 -38.97 25.65
CA GLN A 65 49.75 -39.79 24.57
C GLN A 65 48.80 -38.99 23.66
N SER A 66 47.95 -38.13 24.23
CA SER A 66 47.08 -37.22 23.46
C SER A 66 47.91 -36.25 22.62
N LEU A 67 48.87 -35.55 23.24
CA LEU A 67 49.77 -34.61 22.56
C LEU A 67 50.62 -35.29 21.46
N SER A 68 51.00 -36.57 21.65
CA SER A 68 51.68 -37.35 20.61
C SER A 68 50.77 -37.59 19.41
N SER A 69 49.52 -38.03 19.62
CA SER A 69 48.58 -38.31 18.52
C SER A 69 48.19 -37.05 17.72
N GLU A 70 48.12 -35.90 18.37
CA GLU A 70 47.94 -34.61 17.69
C GLU A 70 49.22 -34.21 16.92
N ASN A 71 50.42 -34.49 17.45
CA ASN A 71 51.69 -34.26 16.76
C ASN A 71 51.85 -35.13 15.52
N ASP A 72 51.48 -36.41 15.56
CA ASP A 72 51.49 -37.29 14.40
C ASP A 72 50.50 -36.81 13.33
N THR A 73 49.32 -36.34 13.76
CA THR A 73 48.31 -35.75 12.85
C THR A 73 48.81 -34.46 12.19
N LEU A 74 49.46 -33.57 12.93
CA LEU A 74 50.05 -32.35 12.36
C LEU A 74 51.26 -32.66 11.49
N ARG A 75 52.10 -33.65 11.82
CA ARG A 75 53.21 -34.12 10.99
C ARG A 75 52.73 -34.64 9.64
N HIS A 76 51.65 -35.43 9.60
CA HIS A 76 51.06 -35.86 8.33
C HIS A 76 50.47 -34.70 7.51
N ARG A 77 49.84 -33.71 8.16
CA ARG A 77 49.35 -32.51 7.47
C ARG A 77 50.49 -31.64 6.94
N LEU A 78 51.56 -31.48 7.71
CA LEU A 78 52.77 -30.76 7.29
C LEU A 78 53.42 -31.45 6.09
N GLN A 79 53.62 -32.77 6.16
CA GLN A 79 54.17 -33.56 5.06
C GLN A 79 53.32 -33.46 3.78
N SER A 80 51.99 -33.41 3.90
CA SER A 80 51.10 -33.16 2.77
C SER A 80 51.26 -31.75 2.18
N VAL A 81 51.51 -30.73 3.01
CA VAL A 81 51.77 -29.35 2.56
C VAL A 81 53.16 -29.24 1.92
N GLU A 82 54.19 -29.87 2.50
CA GLU A 82 55.55 -29.95 1.94
C GLU A 82 55.55 -30.65 0.57
N THR A 83 54.74 -31.72 0.42
CA THR A 83 54.57 -32.41 -0.87
C THR A 83 53.94 -31.48 -1.92
N LEU A 84 52.84 -30.81 -1.57
CA LEU A 84 52.19 -29.83 -2.46
C LEU A 84 53.11 -28.64 -2.81
N LEU A 85 53.91 -28.17 -1.84
CA LEU A 85 54.89 -27.10 -2.05
C LEU A 85 55.99 -27.56 -3.02
N SER A 86 56.54 -28.76 -2.82
CA SER A 86 57.55 -29.34 -3.72
C SER A 86 57.01 -29.57 -5.13
N GLU A 87 55.75 -30.01 -5.25
CA GLU A 87 55.05 -30.10 -6.55
C GLU A 87 54.90 -28.72 -7.22
N THR A 88 54.55 -27.67 -6.46
CA THR A 88 54.44 -26.31 -7.03
C THR A 88 55.79 -25.69 -7.37
N GLU A 89 56.84 -25.92 -6.57
CA GLU A 89 58.22 -25.51 -6.88
C GLU A 89 58.76 -26.22 -8.12
N THR A 90 58.47 -27.52 -8.26
CA THR A 90 58.85 -28.31 -9.45
C THR A 90 58.13 -27.79 -10.70
N GLN A 91 56.81 -27.51 -10.60
CA GLN A 91 56.06 -26.88 -11.68
C GLN A 91 56.60 -25.48 -12.02
N ALA A 92 56.95 -24.65 -11.03
CA ALA A 92 57.52 -23.33 -11.26
C ALA A 92 58.90 -23.39 -11.93
N LEU A 93 59.74 -24.38 -11.55
CA LEU A 93 61.02 -24.67 -12.21
C LEU A 93 60.82 -25.16 -13.65
N GLU A 94 59.88 -26.07 -13.90
CA GLU A 94 59.50 -26.49 -15.25
C GLU A 94 59.04 -25.31 -16.10
N TRP A 95 58.15 -24.45 -15.59
CA TRP A 95 57.68 -23.26 -16.31
C TRP A 95 58.83 -22.30 -16.61
N LYS A 96 59.73 -22.07 -15.64
CA LYS A 96 60.93 -21.24 -15.84
C LYS A 96 61.88 -21.84 -16.88
N GLN A 97 62.03 -23.17 -16.91
CA GLN A 97 62.80 -23.88 -17.93
C GLN A 97 62.12 -23.82 -19.30
N ARG A 98 60.79 -23.99 -19.40
CA ARG A 98 60.02 -23.87 -20.64
C ARG A 98 60.09 -22.45 -21.22
N VAL A 99 60.00 -21.41 -20.39
CA VAL A 99 60.20 -20.00 -20.80
C VAL A 99 61.65 -19.77 -21.26
N SER A 100 62.64 -20.23 -20.49
CA SER A 100 64.05 -20.11 -20.88
C SER A 100 64.37 -20.89 -22.17
N ALA A 101 63.73 -22.03 -22.39
CA ALA A 101 63.83 -22.83 -23.60
C ALA A 101 63.12 -22.16 -24.78
N PHE A 102 61.98 -21.50 -24.57
CA PHE A 102 61.28 -20.72 -25.58
C PHE A 102 62.11 -19.50 -26.04
N ASP A 103 62.69 -18.76 -25.09
CA ASP A 103 63.60 -17.65 -25.39
C ASP A 103 64.89 -18.16 -26.08
N ALA A 104 65.46 -19.27 -25.60
CA ALA A 104 66.61 -19.90 -26.24
C ALA A 104 66.28 -20.41 -27.65
N GLU A 105 65.10 -21.00 -27.89
CA GLU A 105 64.64 -21.50 -29.19
C GLU A 105 64.31 -20.34 -30.15
N SER A 106 63.80 -19.21 -29.64
CA SER A 106 63.63 -17.95 -30.40
C SER A 106 65.00 -17.42 -30.88
N ILE A 107 65.98 -17.35 -29.97
CA ILE A 107 67.36 -16.96 -30.28
C ILE A 107 68.04 -17.98 -31.22
N LEU A 108 67.77 -19.28 -31.05
CA LEU A 108 68.29 -20.35 -31.91
C LEU A 108 67.67 -20.31 -33.31
N LYS A 109 66.38 -20.01 -33.46
CA LYS A 109 65.75 -19.80 -34.78
C LYS A 109 66.34 -18.59 -35.50
N GLY A 110 66.62 -17.50 -34.78
CA GLY A 110 67.38 -16.36 -35.32
C GLY A 110 68.78 -16.75 -35.78
N LYS A 111 69.57 -17.41 -34.92
CA LYS A 111 70.94 -17.83 -35.24
C LYS A 111 71.01 -18.97 -36.27
N GLN A 112 70.01 -19.84 -36.36
CA GLN A 112 69.90 -20.85 -37.41
C GLN A 112 69.52 -20.23 -38.75
N ALA A 113 68.69 -19.18 -38.78
CA ALA A 113 68.44 -18.42 -39.99
C ALA A 113 69.74 -17.73 -40.50
N GLU A 114 70.49 -17.06 -39.63
CA GLU A 114 71.80 -16.47 -39.98
C GLU A 114 72.83 -17.54 -40.40
N SER A 115 72.89 -18.67 -39.68
CA SER A 115 73.80 -19.78 -40.00
C SER A 115 73.44 -20.44 -41.33
N ALA A 116 72.15 -20.68 -41.60
CA ALA A 116 71.69 -21.18 -42.89
C ALA A 116 71.98 -20.19 -44.03
N GLN A 117 71.79 -18.88 -43.80
CA GLN A 117 72.09 -17.85 -44.79
C GLN A 117 73.61 -17.73 -45.05
N ASN A 118 74.45 -17.82 -44.02
CA ASN A 118 75.90 -17.83 -44.16
C ASN A 118 76.42 -19.12 -44.82
N ASN A 119 75.88 -20.29 -44.46
CA ASN A 119 76.22 -21.57 -45.09
C ASN A 119 75.77 -21.61 -46.56
N PHE A 120 74.61 -21.05 -46.89
CA PHE A 120 74.15 -20.90 -48.27
C PHE A 120 75.08 -19.95 -49.07
N LYS A 121 75.50 -18.84 -48.46
CA LYS A 121 76.45 -17.89 -49.07
C LYS A 121 77.83 -18.52 -49.29
N LEU A 122 78.32 -19.30 -48.33
CA LEU A 122 79.58 -20.05 -48.42
C LEU A 122 79.50 -21.15 -49.48
N ALA A 123 78.38 -21.88 -49.57
CA ALA A 123 78.14 -22.87 -50.61
C ALA A 123 78.11 -22.25 -52.02
N CYS A 124 77.44 -21.10 -52.18
CA CYS A 124 77.48 -20.34 -53.45
C CYS A 124 78.91 -19.92 -53.82
N GLN A 125 79.71 -19.51 -52.84
CA GLN A 125 81.11 -19.11 -53.04
C GLN A 125 82.00 -20.31 -53.44
N GLN A 126 81.83 -21.46 -52.79
CA GLN A 126 82.51 -22.71 -53.14
C GLN A 126 82.12 -23.23 -54.53
N ILE A 127 80.87 -23.07 -54.96
CA ILE A 127 80.41 -23.42 -56.32
C ILE A 127 81.10 -22.53 -57.37
N GLU A 128 81.25 -21.23 -57.13
CA GLU A 128 81.95 -20.34 -58.07
C GLU A 128 83.47 -20.59 -58.09
N GLU A 129 84.09 -20.99 -56.97
CA GLU A 129 85.47 -21.48 -56.93
C GLU A 129 85.65 -22.82 -57.68
N GLN A 130 84.74 -23.77 -57.53
CA GLN A 130 84.72 -25.03 -58.29
C GLN A 130 84.64 -24.73 -59.80
N LYS A 131 83.77 -23.81 -60.20
CA LYS A 131 83.62 -23.34 -61.59
C LYS A 131 84.87 -22.62 -62.12
N GLN A 132 85.58 -21.87 -61.29
CA GLN A 132 86.90 -21.31 -61.62
C GLN A 132 87.95 -22.41 -61.81
N LYS A 133 88.03 -23.40 -60.90
CA LYS A 133 88.93 -24.56 -61.02
C LYS A 133 88.64 -25.40 -62.26
N ILE A 134 87.38 -25.64 -62.60
CA ILE A 134 86.97 -26.33 -63.83
C ILE A 134 87.37 -25.53 -65.08
N LYS A 135 87.24 -24.19 -65.08
CA LYS A 135 87.76 -23.35 -66.18
C LYS A 135 89.28 -23.46 -66.31
N GLN A 136 90.02 -23.46 -65.20
CA GLN A 136 91.48 -23.63 -65.21
C GLN A 136 91.89 -25.02 -65.70
N GLN A 137 91.19 -26.08 -65.27
CA GLN A 137 91.40 -27.44 -65.77
C GLN A 137 91.06 -27.58 -67.24
N HIS A 138 89.96 -26.97 -67.72
CA HIS A 138 89.60 -26.95 -69.14
C HIS A 138 90.66 -26.21 -69.98
N TYR A 139 91.20 -25.10 -69.47
CA TYR A 139 92.33 -24.40 -70.10
C TYR A 139 93.63 -25.24 -70.10
N LEU A 140 93.90 -25.99 -69.03
CA LEU A 140 95.04 -26.91 -68.96
C LEU A 140 94.86 -28.09 -69.92
N ILE A 141 93.65 -28.62 -70.08
CA ILE A 141 93.29 -29.66 -71.06
C ILE A 141 93.48 -29.12 -72.48
N LEU A 142 93.06 -27.89 -72.79
CA LEU A 142 93.34 -27.23 -74.06
C LEU A 142 94.85 -27.06 -74.31
N GLN A 143 95.63 -26.70 -73.29
CA GLN A 143 97.10 -26.64 -73.40
C GLN A 143 97.73 -28.02 -73.62
N LEU A 144 97.20 -29.06 -72.98
CA LEU A 144 97.68 -30.44 -73.14
C LEU A 144 97.27 -31.01 -74.50
N GLN A 145 96.07 -30.72 -75.00
CA GLN A 145 95.65 -31.04 -76.37
C GLN A 145 96.52 -30.34 -77.42
N ASN A 146 96.86 -29.07 -77.22
CA ASN A 146 97.81 -28.35 -78.07
C ASN A 146 99.25 -28.90 -77.98
N LYS A 147 99.62 -29.60 -76.91
CA LYS A 147 100.90 -30.33 -76.78
C LYS A 147 100.84 -31.78 -77.27
N LEU A 148 99.64 -32.35 -77.44
CA LEU A 148 99.38 -33.73 -77.88
C LEU A 148 98.88 -33.82 -79.34
N ASN A 149 98.85 -32.71 -80.07
CA ASN A 149 98.63 -32.67 -81.53
C ASN A 149 99.93 -32.37 -82.32
N PRO A 150 100.86 -33.34 -82.47
CA PRO A 150 102.05 -33.17 -83.29
C PRO A 150 101.81 -33.60 -84.76
N SER A 151 101.23 -32.73 -85.60
CA SER A 151 101.42 -32.85 -87.06
C SER A 151 101.03 -31.59 -87.82
N ALA A 152 102.02 -30.78 -88.23
CA ALA A 152 102.04 -30.00 -89.48
C ALA A 152 103.35 -29.17 -89.69
N ALA A 153 104.54 -29.75 -89.46
CA ALA A 153 105.81 -29.23 -90.01
C ALA A 153 106.97 -30.24 -89.82
N VAL A 154 107.31 -30.95 -90.90
CA VAL A 154 108.50 -31.81 -91.08
C VAL A 154 109.21 -31.22 -92.31
N PRO A 155 110.56 -31.03 -92.38
CA PRO A 155 111.56 -32.12 -92.33
C PRO A 155 112.92 -31.72 -91.66
N SER A 156 113.99 -32.52 -91.52
CA SER A 156 114.43 -33.82 -92.08
C SER A 156 115.28 -34.63 -91.06
N ALA A 157 115.62 -35.90 -91.40
CA ALA A 157 116.44 -36.91 -90.68
C ALA A 157 117.95 -36.52 -90.49
N PRO A 158 118.90 -37.35 -89.92
CA PRO A 158 118.85 -38.82 -89.65
C PRO A 158 119.62 -39.46 -88.44
N GLN A 159 119.30 -40.74 -88.19
CA GLN A 159 120.08 -41.93 -87.73
C GLN A 159 121.28 -41.93 -86.72
N MET A 160 121.31 -43.04 -85.95
CA MET A 160 122.44 -43.83 -85.37
C MET A 160 123.09 -43.45 -84.01
N GLY A 161 123.26 -44.47 -83.13
CA GLY A 161 124.61 -44.80 -82.62
C GLY A 161 124.94 -44.88 -81.10
N ALA A 162 124.62 -46.01 -80.46
CA ALA A 162 125.50 -46.83 -79.56
C ALA A 162 126.17 -46.31 -78.24
N ALA A 163 126.64 -47.29 -77.43
CA ALA A 163 127.33 -47.23 -76.11
C ALA A 163 126.48 -46.74 -74.91
N GLY A 164 126.53 -47.26 -73.67
CA GLY A 164 127.45 -48.20 -73.00
C GLY A 164 128.23 -47.49 -71.88
N THR A 165 128.43 -48.00 -70.65
CA THR A 165 128.12 -49.28 -69.94
C THR A 165 128.35 -49.07 -68.43
N ALA A 166 127.86 -49.82 -67.43
CA ALA A 166 126.77 -50.82 -67.27
C ALA A 166 126.73 -51.24 -65.76
N GLY A 167 125.68 -51.94 -65.28
CA GLY A 167 125.69 -52.63 -63.96
C GLY A 167 124.49 -52.41 -63.03
N LEU A 168 123.47 -53.29 -63.16
CA LEU A 168 122.57 -53.88 -62.15
C LEU A 168 121.30 -54.38 -62.87
N THR A 169 120.85 -55.60 -62.56
CA THR A 169 119.76 -56.28 -63.27
C THR A 169 118.39 -55.74 -62.88
N GLN A 170 117.60 -55.37 -63.89
CA GLN A 170 116.33 -54.66 -63.74
C GLN A 170 115.26 -55.44 -62.95
N ASP A 171 115.28 -56.79 -63.01
CA ASP A 171 114.30 -57.66 -62.33
C ASP A 171 114.31 -57.55 -60.79
N GLU A 172 115.48 -57.43 -60.15
CA GLU A 172 115.54 -57.35 -58.67
C GLU A 172 115.03 -56.00 -58.15
N SER A 173 115.19 -54.94 -58.96
CA SER A 173 114.62 -53.62 -58.71
C SER A 173 113.10 -53.63 -58.86
N GLU A 174 112.57 -54.27 -59.90
CA GLU A 174 111.14 -54.34 -60.16
C GLU A 174 110.40 -55.20 -59.11
N CYS A 175 110.96 -56.35 -58.71
CA CYS A 175 110.39 -57.18 -57.63
C CYS A 175 110.33 -56.44 -56.28
N LEU A 176 111.40 -55.72 -55.89
CA LEU A 176 111.38 -54.94 -54.64
C LEU A 176 110.37 -53.78 -54.68
N LEU A 177 110.26 -53.09 -55.82
CA LEU A 177 109.25 -52.04 -56.01
C LEU A 177 107.82 -52.60 -56.01
N GLU A 178 107.61 -53.79 -56.58
CA GLU A 178 106.31 -54.44 -56.60
C GLU A 178 105.88 -54.93 -55.21
N ASP A 179 106.79 -55.53 -54.43
CA ASP A 179 106.48 -56.00 -53.06
C ASP A 179 106.25 -54.82 -52.10
N ILE A 180 107.02 -53.74 -52.21
CA ILE A 180 106.73 -52.45 -51.54
C ILE A 180 105.37 -51.91 -51.99
N GLY A 181 105.03 -51.99 -53.29
CA GLY A 181 103.73 -51.57 -53.82
C GLY A 181 102.56 -52.42 -53.33
N VAL A 182 102.75 -53.73 -53.11
CA VAL A 182 101.75 -54.63 -52.52
C VAL A 182 101.57 -54.33 -51.03
N GLN A 183 102.66 -54.13 -50.27
CA GLN A 183 102.57 -53.74 -48.86
C GLN A 183 101.91 -52.37 -48.69
N TRP A 184 102.25 -51.38 -49.53
CA TRP A 184 101.63 -50.06 -49.52
C TRP A 184 100.13 -50.13 -49.84
N ARG A 185 99.72 -50.89 -50.87
CA ARG A 185 98.30 -51.11 -51.17
C ARG A 185 97.55 -51.78 -50.01
N ARG A 186 98.12 -52.80 -49.36
CA ARG A 186 97.52 -53.41 -48.16
C ARG A 186 97.40 -52.43 -46.99
N TYR A 187 98.41 -51.59 -46.77
CA TYR A 187 98.39 -50.57 -45.72
C TYR A 187 97.32 -49.51 -45.99
N VAL A 188 97.25 -48.97 -47.21
CA VAL A 188 96.22 -48.01 -47.64
C VAL A 188 94.83 -48.61 -47.51
N SER A 189 94.57 -49.80 -48.05
CA SER A 189 93.23 -50.42 -47.94
C SER A 189 92.84 -50.81 -46.50
N SER A 190 93.81 -51.09 -45.62
CA SER A 190 93.55 -51.28 -44.18
C SER A 190 93.14 -49.98 -43.48
N ILE A 191 93.72 -48.84 -43.90
CA ILE A 191 93.30 -47.51 -43.42
C ILE A 191 91.94 -47.13 -44.01
N GLU A 192 91.70 -47.35 -45.30
CA GLU A 192 90.41 -47.08 -45.95
C GLU A 192 89.27 -47.88 -45.31
N ALA A 193 89.50 -49.17 -45.01
CA ALA A 193 88.53 -50.00 -44.31
C ALA A 193 88.22 -49.48 -42.89
N LYS A 194 89.25 -49.15 -42.09
CA LYS A 194 89.07 -48.57 -40.75
C LYS A 194 88.34 -47.24 -40.77
N HIS A 195 88.73 -46.33 -41.66
CA HIS A 195 88.03 -45.06 -41.84
C HIS A 195 86.59 -45.28 -42.30
N ALA A 196 86.30 -46.27 -43.14
CA ALA A 196 84.93 -46.58 -43.54
C ALA A 196 84.08 -47.12 -42.38
N GLU A 197 84.63 -47.99 -41.53
CA GLU A 197 83.97 -48.49 -40.30
C GLU A 197 83.73 -47.36 -39.28
N GLU A 198 84.73 -46.50 -39.04
CA GLU A 198 84.61 -45.32 -38.19
C GLU A 198 83.53 -44.35 -38.71
N LEU A 199 83.48 -44.14 -40.03
CA LEU A 199 82.51 -43.23 -40.66
C LEU A 199 81.08 -43.81 -40.65
N ASP A 200 80.90 -45.14 -40.74
CA ASP A 200 79.59 -45.79 -40.54
C ASP A 200 79.16 -45.77 -39.06
N ALA A 201 80.09 -45.97 -38.12
CA ALA A 201 79.83 -45.84 -36.69
C ALA A 201 79.40 -44.41 -36.31
N ILE A 202 80.07 -43.39 -36.86
CA ILE A 202 79.70 -41.97 -36.69
C ILE A 202 78.31 -41.69 -37.29
N LYS A 203 78.01 -42.21 -38.49
CA LYS A 203 76.68 -42.08 -39.12
C LYS A 203 75.58 -42.69 -38.25
N LYS A 204 75.76 -43.92 -37.75
CA LYS A 204 74.80 -44.56 -36.82
C LYS A 204 74.65 -43.77 -35.53
N GLY A 205 75.75 -43.26 -34.96
CA GLY A 205 75.73 -42.41 -33.77
C GLY A 205 74.89 -41.14 -33.95
N HIS A 206 75.13 -40.40 -35.03
CA HIS A 206 74.33 -39.21 -35.37
C HIS A 206 72.87 -39.55 -35.68
N GLN A 207 72.60 -40.68 -36.36
CA GLN A 207 71.22 -41.06 -36.68
C GLN A 207 70.42 -41.44 -35.44
N GLN A 208 71.01 -42.16 -34.48
CA GLN A 208 70.38 -42.42 -33.18
C GLN A 208 70.18 -41.15 -32.33
N GLN A 209 71.11 -40.19 -32.41
CA GLN A 209 70.92 -38.88 -31.77
C GLN A 209 69.75 -38.11 -32.38
N LEU A 210 69.62 -38.11 -33.71
CA LEU A 210 68.50 -37.49 -34.42
C LEU A 210 67.16 -38.16 -34.06
N GLU A 211 67.08 -39.49 -34.04
CA GLU A 211 65.85 -40.21 -33.65
C GLU A 211 65.43 -39.88 -32.22
N ARG A 212 66.37 -39.87 -31.25
CA ARG A 212 66.08 -39.46 -29.87
C ARG A 212 65.65 -38.00 -29.76
N PHE A 213 66.28 -37.11 -30.52
CA PHE A 213 65.92 -35.69 -30.56
C PHE A 213 64.50 -35.49 -31.11
N PHE A 214 64.15 -36.16 -32.21
CA PHE A 214 62.80 -36.09 -32.79
C PHE A 214 61.74 -36.75 -31.88
N GLN A 215 62.06 -37.85 -31.19
CA GLN A 215 61.15 -38.42 -30.19
C GLN A 215 60.88 -37.43 -29.05
N GLY A 216 61.93 -36.84 -28.46
CA GLY A 216 61.78 -35.83 -27.40
C GLY A 216 60.93 -34.63 -27.86
N LYS A 217 61.22 -34.10 -29.05
CA LYS A 217 60.44 -32.98 -29.61
C LYS A 217 59.01 -33.35 -29.97
N ASN A 218 58.73 -34.57 -30.42
CA ASN A 218 57.35 -35.02 -30.63
C ASN A 218 56.59 -35.15 -29.31
N SER A 219 57.21 -35.67 -28.24
CA SER A 219 56.55 -35.70 -26.92
C SER A 219 56.29 -34.31 -26.35
N GLU A 220 57.20 -33.33 -26.54
CA GLU A 220 56.94 -31.93 -26.18
C GLU A 220 55.77 -31.34 -26.98
N ILE A 221 55.69 -31.64 -28.29
CA ILE A 221 54.59 -31.18 -29.14
C ILE A 221 53.25 -31.77 -28.69
N GLU A 222 53.19 -33.05 -28.34
CA GLU A 222 51.98 -33.70 -27.81
C GLU A 222 51.54 -33.09 -26.47
N THR A 223 52.47 -32.78 -25.56
CA THR A 223 52.10 -32.09 -24.30
C THR A 223 51.59 -30.68 -24.58
N PHE A 224 52.25 -29.90 -25.45
CA PHE A 224 51.77 -28.57 -25.84
C PHE A 224 50.39 -28.60 -26.52
N GLN A 225 50.09 -29.60 -27.35
CA GLN A 225 48.77 -29.77 -27.96
C GLN A 225 47.69 -30.08 -26.91
N LYS A 226 48.01 -30.90 -25.92
CA LYS A 226 47.10 -31.24 -24.81
C LYS A 226 46.82 -30.04 -23.91
N ASP A 227 47.86 -29.30 -23.52
CA ASP A 227 47.75 -28.08 -22.72
C ASP A 227 46.95 -27.00 -23.49
N TYR A 228 47.18 -26.86 -24.80
CA TYR A 228 46.42 -25.95 -25.66
C TYR A 228 44.94 -26.33 -25.78
N ALA A 229 44.61 -27.63 -25.86
CA ALA A 229 43.24 -28.10 -25.88
C ALA A 229 42.50 -27.80 -24.56
N GLN A 230 43.14 -28.06 -23.41
CA GLN A 230 42.57 -27.69 -22.10
C GLN A 230 42.39 -26.17 -21.95
N LEU A 231 43.32 -25.37 -22.47
CA LEU A 231 43.19 -23.91 -22.47
C LEU A 231 42.01 -23.45 -23.35
N GLN A 232 41.80 -24.05 -24.53
CA GLN A 232 40.62 -23.75 -25.37
C GLN A 232 39.31 -24.12 -24.67
N GLU A 233 39.24 -25.28 -24.02
CA GLU A 233 38.06 -25.73 -23.28
C GLU A 233 37.74 -24.80 -22.11
N THR A 234 38.78 -24.34 -21.38
CA THR A 234 38.65 -23.35 -20.31
C THR A 234 38.15 -22.00 -20.84
N ILE A 235 38.70 -21.52 -21.96
CA ILE A 235 38.26 -20.27 -22.61
C ILE A 235 36.80 -20.40 -23.10
N PHE A 236 36.38 -21.57 -23.59
CA PHE A 236 35.00 -21.83 -23.99
C PHE A 236 34.04 -21.80 -22.80
N GLY A 237 34.40 -22.44 -21.68
CA GLY A 237 33.64 -22.39 -20.43
C GLY A 237 33.46 -20.96 -19.90
N LEU A 238 34.54 -20.17 -19.87
CA LEU A 238 34.51 -18.77 -19.46
C LEU A 238 33.65 -17.90 -20.40
N ARG A 239 33.68 -18.14 -21.72
CA ARG A 239 32.80 -17.44 -22.68
C ARG A 239 31.32 -17.73 -22.42
N ASN A 240 30.97 -18.98 -22.11
CA ASN A 240 29.58 -19.34 -21.81
C ASN A 240 29.12 -18.71 -20.48
N GLN A 241 29.92 -18.78 -19.42
CA GLN A 241 29.61 -18.08 -18.16
C GLN A 241 29.42 -16.57 -18.37
N ASN A 242 30.26 -15.93 -19.16
CA ASN A 242 30.14 -14.49 -19.44
C ASN A 242 28.87 -14.18 -20.27
N ALA A 243 28.49 -15.05 -21.20
CA ALA A 243 27.23 -14.93 -21.95
C ALA A 243 25.99 -15.11 -21.07
N ASP A 244 26.02 -16.05 -20.12
CA ASP A 244 24.94 -16.27 -19.16
C ASP A 244 24.84 -15.11 -18.14
N MET A 245 25.98 -14.56 -17.70
CA MET A 245 26.02 -13.32 -16.91
C MET A 245 25.44 -12.12 -17.69
N HIS A 246 25.73 -12.00 -18.99
CA HIS A 246 25.12 -10.95 -19.81
C HIS A 246 23.59 -11.08 -19.89
N ARG A 247 23.04 -12.29 -20.07
CA ARG A 247 21.57 -12.49 -20.02
C ARG A 247 21.00 -12.13 -18.65
N ALA A 248 21.63 -12.56 -17.55
CA ALA A 248 21.19 -12.20 -16.20
C ALA A 248 21.19 -10.68 -15.95
N ILE A 249 22.14 -9.94 -16.54
CA ILE A 249 22.17 -8.46 -16.49
C ILE A 249 21.04 -7.86 -17.33
N GLU A 250 20.68 -8.45 -18.47
CA GLU A 250 19.54 -8.00 -19.29
C GLU A 250 18.20 -8.27 -18.60
N ASP A 251 18.03 -9.43 -17.96
CA ASP A 251 16.84 -9.76 -17.16
C ASP A 251 16.68 -8.81 -15.96
N MET A 252 17.77 -8.49 -15.25
CA MET A 252 17.75 -7.51 -14.16
C MET A 252 17.39 -6.10 -14.63
N LYS A 253 17.84 -5.67 -15.82
CA LYS A 253 17.42 -4.38 -16.41
C LYS A 253 15.94 -4.35 -16.76
N LEU A 254 15.43 -5.45 -17.33
CA LEU A 254 14.00 -5.58 -17.64
C LEU A 254 13.16 -5.49 -16.35
N GLN A 255 13.64 -6.09 -15.27
CA GLN A 255 13.01 -6.01 -13.95
C GLN A 255 13.08 -4.60 -13.35
N GLU A 256 14.20 -3.87 -13.52
CA GLU A 256 14.32 -2.46 -13.12
C GLU A 256 13.28 -1.58 -13.83
N ASP A 257 13.13 -1.72 -15.15
CA ASP A 257 12.15 -0.95 -15.93
C ASP A 257 10.71 -1.29 -15.54
N GLN A 258 10.40 -2.54 -15.19
CA GLN A 258 9.09 -2.93 -14.66
C GLN A 258 8.80 -2.27 -13.30
N PHE A 259 9.79 -2.25 -12.38
CA PHE A 259 9.64 -1.55 -11.11
C PHE A 259 9.51 -0.03 -11.30
N ARG A 260 10.24 0.56 -12.25
CA ARG A 260 10.15 1.98 -12.60
C ARG A 260 8.77 2.36 -13.14
N GLN A 261 8.20 1.56 -14.04
CA GLN A 261 6.83 1.75 -14.54
C GLN A 261 5.79 1.61 -13.42
N THR A 262 5.98 0.66 -12.51
CA THR A 262 5.08 0.45 -11.36
C THR A 262 5.13 1.64 -10.39
N ALA A 263 6.31 2.21 -10.15
CA ALA A 263 6.48 3.41 -9.33
C ALA A 263 5.83 4.66 -9.97
N GLU A 264 5.99 4.86 -11.28
CA GLU A 264 5.30 5.91 -12.03
C GLU A 264 3.77 5.76 -11.96
N HIS A 265 3.24 4.53 -12.06
CA HIS A 265 1.81 4.27 -11.88
C HIS A 265 1.31 4.67 -10.48
N PHE A 266 2.02 4.26 -9.41
CA PHE A 266 1.65 4.65 -8.04
C PHE A 266 1.74 6.16 -7.79
N LYS A 267 2.73 6.83 -8.38
CA LYS A 267 2.87 8.29 -8.34
C LYS A 267 1.68 8.99 -9.00
N ASN A 268 1.23 8.50 -10.16
CA ASN A 268 0.08 9.05 -10.88
C ASN A 268 -1.24 8.82 -10.13
N ASP A 269 -1.49 7.61 -9.63
CA ASP A 269 -2.66 7.30 -8.78
C ASP A 269 -2.68 8.15 -7.48
N SER A 270 -1.51 8.41 -6.90
CA SER A 270 -1.38 9.31 -5.73
C SER A 270 -1.70 10.78 -6.08
N MET A 271 -1.25 11.28 -7.23
CA MET A 271 -1.60 12.63 -7.69
C MET A 271 -3.08 12.77 -8.03
N GLU A 272 -3.69 11.76 -8.65
CA GLU A 272 -5.13 11.76 -8.95
C GLU A 272 -5.95 11.81 -7.64
N LYS A 273 -5.60 10.98 -6.65
CA LYS A 273 -6.22 10.99 -5.32
C LYS A 273 -6.00 12.31 -4.57
N ALA A 274 -4.83 12.94 -4.70
CA ALA A 274 -4.61 14.28 -4.15
C ALA A 274 -5.54 15.32 -4.78
N GLY A 275 -5.77 15.24 -6.10
CA GLY A 275 -6.74 16.06 -6.82
C GLY A 275 -8.18 15.84 -6.34
N GLN A 276 -8.60 14.58 -6.19
CA GLN A 276 -9.91 14.21 -5.65
C GLN A 276 -10.11 14.73 -4.22
N ILE A 277 -9.10 14.61 -3.34
CA ILE A 277 -9.12 15.17 -1.97
C ILE A 277 -9.29 16.69 -2.00
N GLN A 278 -8.65 17.38 -2.95
CA GLN A 278 -8.75 18.83 -3.07
C GLN A 278 -10.13 19.28 -3.59
N GLN A 279 -10.77 18.52 -4.48
CA GLN A 279 -12.17 18.72 -4.88
C GLN A 279 -13.14 18.48 -3.71
N LEU A 280 -12.95 17.42 -2.93
CA LEU A 280 -13.77 17.14 -1.74
C LEU A 280 -13.65 18.25 -0.67
N LYS A 281 -12.47 18.87 -0.52
CA LYS A 281 -12.31 20.05 0.36
C LYS A 281 -13.08 21.28 -0.11
N LEU A 282 -13.18 21.51 -1.42
CA LEU A 282 -13.98 22.61 -1.98
C LEU A 282 -15.48 22.35 -1.75
N ALA A 283 -15.96 21.14 -2.06
CA ALA A 283 -17.35 20.75 -1.82
C ALA A 283 -17.74 20.80 -0.32
N LEU A 284 -16.80 20.51 0.59
CA LEU A 284 -17.02 20.67 2.03
C LEU A 284 -17.21 22.14 2.43
N GLY A 285 -16.44 23.07 1.84
CA GLY A 285 -16.62 24.51 2.05
C GLY A 285 -17.98 25.01 1.55
N GLU A 286 -18.40 24.57 0.36
CA GLU A 286 -19.75 24.86 -0.18
C GLU A 286 -20.86 24.32 0.75
N ALA A 287 -20.68 23.14 1.34
CA ALA A 287 -21.61 22.58 2.32
C ALA A 287 -21.65 23.37 3.64
N GLU A 288 -20.53 23.94 4.09
CA GLU A 288 -20.47 24.84 5.25
C GLU A 288 -21.18 26.17 4.97
N ASP A 289 -21.01 26.75 3.77
CA ASP A 289 -21.75 27.95 3.35
C ASP A 289 -23.28 27.69 3.27
N ILE A 290 -23.69 26.55 2.70
CA ILE A 290 -25.11 26.12 2.69
C ILE A 290 -25.65 25.98 4.11
N LYS A 291 -24.88 25.42 5.05
CA LYS A 291 -25.26 25.31 6.45
C LYS A 291 -25.42 26.68 7.13
N MET A 292 -24.51 27.62 6.88
CA MET A 292 -24.61 29.00 7.40
C MET A 292 -25.84 29.73 6.82
N HIS A 293 -26.16 29.49 5.54
CA HIS A 293 -27.37 30.03 4.92
C HIS A 293 -28.64 29.41 5.52
N ALA A 294 -28.68 28.09 5.74
CA ALA A 294 -29.79 27.39 6.38
C ALA A 294 -30.02 27.87 7.82
N GLN A 295 -28.97 28.12 8.61
CA GLN A 295 -29.08 28.72 9.94
C GLN A 295 -29.65 30.15 9.90
N SER A 296 -29.26 30.94 8.90
CA SER A 296 -29.79 32.29 8.69
C SER A 296 -31.29 32.27 8.33
N LEU A 297 -31.71 31.34 7.47
CA LEU A 297 -33.12 31.10 7.15
C LEU A 297 -33.92 30.58 8.35
N GLN A 298 -33.32 29.72 9.18
CA GLN A 298 -33.97 29.24 10.41
C GLN A 298 -34.23 30.39 11.39
N ALA A 299 -33.26 31.30 11.58
CA ALA A 299 -33.43 32.49 12.41
C ALA A 299 -34.51 33.44 11.86
N ALA A 300 -34.57 33.61 10.53
CA ALA A 300 -35.62 34.40 9.88
C ALA A 300 -37.02 33.76 10.08
N ASN A 301 -37.13 32.44 9.97
CA ASN A 301 -38.38 31.71 10.23
C ASN A 301 -38.83 31.82 11.70
N SER A 302 -37.90 31.78 12.67
CA SER A 302 -38.23 32.04 14.08
C SER A 302 -38.79 33.46 14.26
N SER A 303 -38.15 34.48 13.69
CA SER A 303 -38.65 35.86 13.78
C SER A 303 -40.02 36.04 13.10
N LEU A 304 -40.28 35.35 11.99
CA LEU A 304 -41.60 35.33 11.35
C LEU A 304 -42.65 34.63 12.21
N ALA A 305 -42.30 33.52 12.88
CA ALA A 305 -43.20 32.83 13.80
C ALA A 305 -43.57 33.71 15.00
N ASP A 306 -42.61 34.44 15.57
CA ASP A 306 -42.85 35.41 16.64
C ASP A 306 -43.80 36.54 16.17
N GLN A 307 -43.58 37.09 14.97
CA GLN A 307 -44.46 38.10 14.38
C GLN A 307 -45.88 37.57 14.12
N VAL A 308 -46.03 36.33 13.68
CA VAL A 308 -47.35 35.69 13.49
C VAL A 308 -48.03 35.46 14.84
N SER A 309 -47.29 35.11 15.90
CA SER A 309 -47.80 34.99 17.26
C SER A 309 -48.34 36.34 17.78
N ASP A 310 -47.55 37.42 17.66
CA ASP A 310 -47.96 38.78 18.03
C ASP A 310 -49.19 39.26 17.25
N LEU A 311 -49.23 39.02 15.93
CA LEU A 311 -50.40 39.35 15.10
C LEU A 311 -51.63 38.53 15.51
N THR A 312 -51.47 37.25 15.86
CA THR A 312 -52.56 36.40 16.35
C THR A 312 -53.10 36.92 17.68
N GLY A 313 -52.23 37.22 18.65
CA GLY A 313 -52.63 37.83 19.92
C GLY A 313 -53.35 39.18 19.74
N ARG A 314 -52.91 39.99 18.77
CA ARG A 314 -53.56 41.26 18.43
C ARG A 314 -54.94 41.07 17.76
N ILE A 315 -55.10 40.05 16.92
CA ILE A 315 -56.39 39.65 16.35
C ILE A 315 -57.35 39.19 17.46
N GLU A 316 -56.89 38.38 18.42
CA GLU A 316 -57.72 37.97 19.55
C GLU A 316 -58.20 39.15 20.41
N VAL A 317 -57.34 40.15 20.65
CA VAL A 317 -57.73 41.37 21.36
C VAL A 317 -58.83 42.11 20.58
N LEU A 318 -58.67 42.28 19.27
CA LEU A 318 -59.69 42.93 18.42
C LEU A 318 -61.02 42.14 18.38
N ILE A 319 -60.98 40.80 18.42
CA ILE A 319 -62.18 39.95 18.50
C ILE A 319 -62.90 40.17 19.85
N ARG A 320 -62.16 40.30 20.96
CA ARG A 320 -62.74 40.62 22.28
C ARG A 320 -63.36 42.02 22.27
N GLU A 321 -62.63 43.04 21.81
CA GLU A 321 -63.17 44.41 21.69
C GLU A 321 -64.41 44.49 20.79
N ALA A 322 -64.45 43.75 19.68
CA ALA A 322 -65.62 43.66 18.82
C ALA A 322 -66.80 42.98 19.53
N SER A 323 -66.56 41.93 20.30
CA SER A 323 -67.57 41.23 21.10
C SER A 323 -68.15 42.13 22.19
N ASP A 324 -67.29 42.88 22.89
CA ASP A 324 -67.70 43.84 23.92
C ASP A 324 -68.56 44.96 23.33
N ARG A 325 -68.17 45.51 22.16
CA ARG A 325 -68.99 46.49 21.42
C ARG A 325 -70.33 45.91 20.96
N VAL A 326 -70.39 44.64 20.54
CA VAL A 326 -71.67 43.98 20.19
C VAL A 326 -72.57 43.83 21.41
N ASN A 327 -72.01 43.52 22.58
CA ASN A 327 -72.73 43.48 23.85
C ASN A 327 -73.23 44.89 24.26
N GLU A 328 -72.41 45.92 24.10
CA GLU A 328 -72.78 47.32 24.36
C GLU A 328 -73.91 47.79 23.44
N ILE A 329 -73.81 47.54 22.13
CA ILE A 329 -74.87 47.82 21.15
C ILE A 329 -76.18 47.09 21.51
N SER A 330 -76.08 45.85 22.00
CA SER A 330 -77.24 45.07 22.42
C SER A 330 -77.90 45.66 23.68
N SER A 331 -77.10 46.14 24.63
CA SER A 331 -77.58 46.86 25.82
C SER A 331 -78.29 48.17 25.44
N LEU A 332 -77.64 49.01 24.62
CA LEU A 332 -78.20 50.28 24.11
C LEU A 332 -79.48 50.06 23.28
N ARG A 333 -79.56 48.96 22.53
CA ARG A 333 -80.78 48.58 21.79
C ARG A 333 -81.93 48.23 22.73
N ASN A 334 -81.67 47.51 23.82
CA ASN A 334 -82.68 47.21 24.83
C ASN A 334 -83.12 48.50 25.56
N GLU A 335 -82.18 49.37 25.93
CA GLU A 335 -82.48 50.67 26.53
C GLU A 335 -83.36 51.52 25.59
N LYS A 336 -83.00 51.63 24.31
CA LYS A 336 -83.81 52.31 23.29
C LYS A 336 -85.24 51.76 23.25
N VAL A 337 -85.44 50.44 23.26
CA VAL A 337 -86.78 49.83 23.26
C VAL A 337 -87.57 50.23 24.52
N THR A 338 -86.93 50.30 25.70
CA THR A 338 -87.61 50.78 26.92
C THR A 338 -87.95 52.27 26.87
N LEU A 339 -87.13 53.10 26.22
CA LEU A 339 -87.40 54.52 26.00
C LEU A 339 -88.52 54.73 24.99
N GLU A 340 -88.56 53.98 23.89
CA GLU A 340 -89.67 54.00 22.92
C GLU A 340 -91.00 53.54 23.56
N ALA A 341 -90.96 52.55 24.46
CA ALA A 341 -92.14 52.15 25.24
C ALA A 341 -92.63 53.26 26.19
N ARG A 342 -91.70 53.97 26.86
CA ARG A 342 -92.03 55.15 27.68
C ARG A 342 -92.57 56.32 26.85
N ALA A 343 -92.03 56.56 25.67
CA ALA A 343 -92.53 57.59 24.76
C ALA A 343 -93.98 57.31 24.33
N LYS A 344 -94.28 56.07 23.90
CA LYS A 344 -95.66 55.66 23.60
C LYS A 344 -96.61 55.75 24.80
N GLN A 345 -96.11 55.52 26.01
CA GLN A 345 -96.87 55.71 27.24
C GLN A 345 -97.14 57.19 27.53
N ALA A 346 -96.18 58.08 27.25
CA ALA A 346 -96.35 59.53 27.35
C ALA A 346 -97.37 60.05 26.32
N ASP A 347 -97.25 59.67 25.03
CA ASP A 347 -98.21 60.03 23.98
C ASP A 347 -99.63 59.58 24.34
N ALA A 348 -99.79 58.39 24.92
CA ALA A 348 -101.09 57.88 25.37
C ALA A 348 -101.66 58.70 26.56
N LEU A 349 -100.81 59.12 27.50
CA LEU A 349 -101.21 60.00 28.61
C LEU A 349 -101.56 61.41 28.13
N GLU A 350 -100.80 61.96 27.19
CA GLU A 350 -101.07 63.27 26.57
C GLU A 350 -102.41 63.25 25.83
N LYS A 351 -102.66 62.23 25.01
CA LYS A 351 -103.95 62.04 24.32
C LYS A 351 -105.14 61.86 25.29
N THR A 352 -104.89 61.27 26.47
CA THR A 352 -105.88 61.14 27.55
C THR A 352 -106.12 62.46 28.28
N LEU A 353 -105.08 63.28 28.46
CA LEU A 353 -105.19 64.64 29.00
C LEU A 353 -105.93 65.57 28.04
N GLU A 354 -105.69 65.44 26.74
CA GLU A 354 -106.35 66.24 25.71
C GLU A 354 -107.84 65.91 25.61
N THR A 355 -108.21 64.62 25.68
CA THR A 355 -109.63 64.22 25.81
C THR A 355 -110.29 64.78 27.07
N ARG A 356 -109.63 64.70 28.23
CA ARG A 356 -110.15 65.34 29.47
C ARG A 356 -110.23 66.86 29.37
N SER A 357 -109.32 67.51 28.64
CA SER A 357 -109.36 68.96 28.38
C SER A 357 -110.59 69.31 27.53
N THR A 358 -110.92 68.50 26.52
CA THR A 358 -112.16 68.66 25.75
C THR A 358 -113.40 68.42 26.63
N GLU A 359 -113.47 67.36 27.42
CA GLU A 359 -114.57 67.11 28.37
C GLU A 359 -114.78 68.28 29.36
N ILE A 360 -113.70 68.83 29.93
CA ILE A 360 -113.76 70.01 30.81
C ILE A 360 -114.28 71.25 30.06
N SER A 361 -113.94 71.39 28.78
CA SER A 361 -114.41 72.50 27.95
C SER A 361 -115.90 72.37 27.61
N GLU A 362 -116.42 71.14 27.47
CA GLU A 362 -117.85 70.86 27.32
C GLU A 362 -118.61 71.09 28.62
N LEU A 363 -118.12 70.56 29.75
CA LEU A 363 -118.70 70.80 31.08
C LEU A 363 -118.72 72.30 31.44
N ARG A 364 -117.74 73.09 31.01
CA ARG A 364 -117.77 74.56 31.13
C ARG A 364 -118.88 75.18 30.28
N ARG A 365 -119.09 74.69 29.06
CA ARG A 365 -120.16 75.14 28.15
C ARG A 365 -121.54 74.85 28.73
N ASP A 366 -121.72 73.66 29.29
CA ASP A 366 -122.95 73.27 29.98
C ASP A 366 -123.17 74.08 31.26
N ASN A 367 -122.12 74.37 32.05
CA ASN A 367 -122.24 75.21 33.24
C ASN A 367 -122.62 76.67 32.90
N ILE A 368 -122.09 77.23 31.81
CA ILE A 368 -122.54 78.54 31.28
C ILE A 368 -124.03 78.49 30.94
N LYS A 369 -124.48 77.44 30.23
CA LYS A 369 -125.90 77.24 29.90
C LYS A 369 -126.77 77.14 31.16
N TYR A 370 -126.36 76.38 32.17
CA TYR A 370 -127.06 76.31 33.46
C TYR A 370 -127.08 77.66 34.20
N GLN A 371 -126.08 78.54 34.02
CA GLN A 371 -126.11 79.90 34.57
C GLN A 371 -127.09 80.82 33.82
N GLU A 372 -127.25 80.64 32.51
CA GLU A 372 -128.26 81.36 31.70
C GLU A 372 -129.69 80.88 31.97
N ASP A 373 -129.92 79.57 32.10
CA ASP A 373 -131.22 79.01 32.45
C ASP A 373 -131.69 79.49 33.85
N ASN A 374 -130.79 79.55 34.84
CA ASN A 374 -131.08 80.11 36.16
C ASN A 374 -131.34 81.63 36.15
N LYS A 375 -130.78 82.37 35.16
CA LYS A 375 -131.05 83.80 34.96
C LYS A 375 -132.45 84.03 34.41
N THR A 376 -132.87 83.18 33.47
CA THR A 376 -134.19 83.24 32.83
C THR A 376 -135.30 82.92 33.84
N LEU A 377 -135.11 81.89 34.68
CA LEU A 377 -136.04 81.53 35.75
C LEU A 377 -136.22 82.63 36.81
N PHE A 378 -135.22 83.50 37.03
CA PHE A 378 -135.36 84.64 37.95
C PHE A 378 -136.25 85.76 37.40
N LEU A 379 -136.22 85.98 36.07
CA LEU A 379 -137.06 86.97 35.39
C LEU A 379 -138.52 86.51 35.25
N GLU A 380 -138.75 85.20 35.11
CA GLU A 380 -140.09 84.64 34.91
C GLU A 380 -140.92 84.59 36.22
N VAL A 381 -140.27 84.53 37.38
CA VAL A 381 -140.93 84.64 38.70
C VAL A 381 -141.35 86.09 39.02
N GLU A 382 -140.66 87.10 38.47
CA GLU A 382 -140.97 88.51 38.70
C GLU A 382 -142.11 89.02 37.80
N HIS A 383 -142.22 88.47 36.57
CA HIS A 383 -143.27 88.85 35.60
C HIS A 383 -144.68 88.33 35.91
N LEU A 384 -144.84 87.26 36.70
CA LEU A 384 -146.15 86.70 37.04
C LEU A 384 -146.86 87.41 38.23
N ARG A 385 -146.35 88.58 38.67
CA ARG A 385 -146.88 89.32 39.83
C ARG A 385 -147.55 90.67 39.52
N MET A 386 -147.73 91.02 38.24
CA MET A 386 -148.39 92.28 37.82
C MET A 386 -149.25 92.08 36.57
N VAL A 387 -150.47 92.65 36.57
CA VAL A 387 -151.52 92.61 35.50
C VAL A 387 -152.20 91.23 35.36
N ALA A 388 -153.49 91.00 35.65
CA ALA A 388 -154.67 91.83 35.99
C ALA A 388 -155.40 92.59 34.85
N ASN A 389 -156.39 91.89 34.25
CA ASN A 389 -157.68 92.35 33.68
C ASN A 389 -157.80 93.29 32.45
N PHE A 390 -158.78 92.93 31.59
CA PHE A 390 -159.37 93.59 30.40
C PHE A 390 -158.48 93.67 29.13
N VAL A 391 -158.79 93.03 27.99
CA VAL A 391 -160.01 93.01 27.12
C VAL A 391 -160.20 94.30 26.30
N PRO A 392 -160.42 94.17 24.98
CA PRO A 392 -161.16 95.16 24.19
C PRO A 392 -162.41 94.54 23.52
N GLU A 393 -163.56 95.18 23.71
CA GLU A 393 -164.68 95.09 22.77
C GLU A 393 -165.16 96.48 22.37
N LYS A 394 -165.29 96.67 21.06
CA LYS A 394 -166.23 97.56 20.38
C LYS A 394 -166.54 96.86 19.06
N GLU A 395 -167.78 96.41 18.82
CA GLU A 395 -168.89 97.24 18.36
C GLU A 395 -168.51 98.22 17.25
N GLU A 396 -169.15 98.07 16.09
CA GLU A 396 -169.77 99.20 15.39
C GLU A 396 -170.91 98.69 14.50
N THR A 397 -171.93 99.51 14.27
CA THR A 397 -172.97 99.29 13.23
C THR A 397 -174.01 98.18 13.44
N ILE A 398 -174.66 98.23 14.60
CA ILE A 398 -176.07 97.84 14.77
C ILE A 398 -176.98 98.60 13.76
N ARG A 399 -178.17 98.03 13.45
CA ARG A 399 -179.40 98.66 12.87
C ARG A 399 -179.47 98.86 11.34
N LYS A 400 -180.08 97.88 10.68
CA LYS A 400 -181.52 97.83 10.26
C LYS A 400 -181.74 96.46 9.59
N GLN A 401 -182.73 95.63 9.88
CA GLN A 401 -184.02 95.75 10.58
C GLN A 401 -184.29 94.42 11.33
N LEU A 402 -185.08 94.38 12.41
CA LEU A 402 -186.52 94.01 12.43
C LEU A 402 -186.88 92.87 11.43
N GLU A 403 -187.57 91.79 11.81
CA GLU A 403 -188.20 91.42 13.09
C GLU A 403 -187.68 90.02 13.51
N MET A 404 -187.23 89.84 14.75
CA MET A 404 -188.06 89.61 15.94
C MET A 404 -188.69 88.21 15.94
N ILE A 405 -188.25 87.41 16.92
CA ILE A 405 -189.10 86.59 17.80
C ILE A 405 -190.41 86.12 17.16
N THR A 406 -190.39 84.92 16.59
CA THR A 406 -191.29 83.82 16.96
C THR A 406 -190.88 82.59 16.13
N GLU A 407 -190.65 81.40 16.69
CA GLU A 407 -190.68 80.99 18.10
C GLU A 407 -189.88 79.70 18.26
N LEU A 408 -189.11 79.62 19.35
CA LEU A 408 -188.92 78.43 20.19
C LEU A 408 -188.34 77.10 19.64
N GLN A 409 -187.45 76.54 20.47
CA GLN A 409 -187.48 75.13 20.90
C GLN A 409 -187.56 74.04 19.81
N ASN A 410 -186.38 73.64 19.33
CA ASN A 410 -185.98 72.25 19.05
C ASN A 410 -184.48 72.24 18.66
N ILE A 411 -183.58 72.83 19.46
CA ILE A 411 -183.06 72.25 20.72
C ILE A 411 -182.56 70.80 20.54
N ASN A 412 -181.26 70.72 20.23
CA ASN A 412 -180.30 70.02 21.09
C ASN A 412 -180.26 68.47 21.07
N VAL A 413 -179.98 67.86 19.91
CA VAL A 413 -179.49 66.45 19.85
C VAL A 413 -178.26 66.25 18.93
N GLN A 414 -178.06 67.06 17.89
CA GLN A 414 -177.09 66.72 16.83
C GLN A 414 -175.60 66.97 17.17
N ASN A 415 -175.27 67.89 18.09
CA ASN A 415 -173.90 68.38 18.27
C ASN A 415 -172.95 67.49 19.09
N SER A 416 -173.35 66.26 19.44
CA SER A 416 -172.54 65.37 20.29
C SER A 416 -171.54 64.47 19.53
N TYR A 417 -171.60 64.39 18.19
CA TYR A 417 -170.85 63.39 17.44
C TYR A 417 -169.54 63.87 16.79
N GLU A 418 -169.36 65.18 16.54
CA GLU A 418 -168.16 65.67 15.83
C GLU A 418 -166.94 65.90 16.75
N ILE A 419 -167.15 66.10 18.06
CA ILE A 419 -166.07 66.41 19.03
C ILE A 419 -165.12 65.21 19.25
N ASN A 420 -165.55 63.97 19.05
CA ASN A 420 -164.69 62.80 19.21
C ASN A 420 -163.74 62.56 18.03
N SER A 421 -163.98 63.12 16.84
CA SER A 421 -163.17 62.84 15.64
C SER A 421 -161.82 63.58 15.61
N LEU A 422 -161.67 64.67 16.36
CA LEU A 422 -160.48 65.54 16.31
C LEU A 422 -159.39 65.17 17.33
N LYS A 423 -159.67 64.23 18.23
CA LYS A 423 -158.74 63.82 19.29
C LYS A 423 -157.70 62.81 18.81
N ASP A 424 -158.08 61.90 17.90
CA ASP A 424 -157.20 60.85 17.38
C ASP A 424 -156.13 61.39 16.39
N THR A 425 -156.43 62.48 15.68
CA THR A 425 -155.48 63.11 14.73
C THR A 425 -154.25 63.72 15.38
N VAL A 426 -154.34 64.17 16.64
CA VAL A 426 -153.21 64.78 17.36
C VAL A 426 -152.20 63.73 17.84
N ALA A 427 -152.68 62.54 18.23
CA ALA A 427 -151.82 61.42 18.63
C ALA A 427 -150.98 60.84 17.47
N GLY A 428 -151.47 60.95 16.23
CA GLY A 428 -150.77 60.47 15.04
C GLY A 428 -149.55 61.30 14.60
N LEU A 429 -149.42 62.55 15.08
CA LEU A 429 -148.32 63.44 14.71
C LEU A 429 -147.12 63.31 15.66
N THR A 430 -147.34 63.18 16.97
CA THR A 430 -146.28 62.96 17.98
C THR A 430 -145.50 61.66 17.76
N ALA A 431 -146.13 60.62 17.20
CA ALA A 431 -145.42 59.38 16.84
C ALA A 431 -144.38 59.58 15.71
N LYS A 432 -144.58 60.54 14.82
CA LYS A 432 -143.66 60.78 13.69
C LYS A 432 -142.38 61.52 14.10
N GLU A 433 -142.45 62.44 15.07
CA GLU A 433 -141.26 63.11 15.61
C GLU A 433 -140.29 62.14 16.29
N ILE A 434 -140.81 61.20 17.10
CA ILE A 434 -139.99 60.15 17.73
C ILE A 434 -139.27 59.29 16.68
N THR A 435 -139.94 59.03 15.55
CA THR A 435 -139.37 58.24 14.44
C THR A 435 -138.21 59.00 13.75
N ILE A 436 -138.34 60.31 13.54
CA ILE A 436 -137.30 61.16 12.94
C ILE A 436 -136.06 61.22 13.85
N ALA A 437 -136.23 61.46 15.16
CA ALA A 437 -135.12 61.50 16.11
C ALA A 437 -134.33 60.18 16.16
N THR A 438 -135.03 59.04 16.00
CA THR A 438 -134.41 57.71 15.98
C THR A 438 -133.54 57.50 14.72
N LEU A 439 -134.02 57.95 13.55
CA LEU A 439 -133.28 57.84 12.28
C LEU A 439 -132.02 58.71 12.26
N THR A 440 -132.07 59.93 12.80
CA THR A 440 -130.89 60.82 12.90
C THR A 440 -129.75 60.16 13.68
N LYS A 441 -130.07 59.53 14.82
CA LYS A 441 -129.07 58.85 15.67
C LYS A 441 -128.44 57.62 14.99
N GLN A 442 -129.20 56.92 14.14
CA GLN A 442 -128.68 55.82 13.32
C GLN A 442 -127.71 56.31 12.22
N LEU A 443 -127.97 57.49 11.65
CA LEU A 443 -127.10 58.07 10.63
C LEU A 443 -125.74 58.50 11.22
N GLU A 444 -125.74 59.11 12.40
CA GLU A 444 -124.51 59.51 13.12
C GLU A 444 -123.64 58.30 13.52
N THR A 445 -124.26 57.19 13.93
CA THR A 445 -123.52 55.95 14.24
C THR A 445 -122.92 55.31 12.98
N ALA A 446 -123.63 55.34 11.85
CA ALA A 446 -123.12 54.84 10.58
C ALA A 446 -121.93 55.66 10.05
N ASP A 447 -121.95 57.00 10.15
CA ASP A 447 -120.83 57.85 9.72
C ASP A 447 -119.57 57.67 10.60
N ALA A 448 -119.76 57.45 11.90
CA ALA A 448 -118.67 57.11 12.82
C ALA A 448 -118.02 55.74 12.48
N GLU A 449 -118.82 54.71 12.16
CA GLU A 449 -118.27 53.43 11.68
C GLU A 449 -117.54 53.55 10.35
N LEU A 450 -118.04 54.36 9.41
CA LEU A 450 -117.44 54.55 8.09
C LEU A 450 -116.05 55.21 8.21
N LYS A 451 -115.91 56.24 9.04
CA LYS A 451 -114.60 56.86 9.37
C LYS A 451 -113.64 55.87 10.05
N ARG A 452 -114.15 54.99 10.91
CA ARG A 452 -113.35 53.94 11.54
C ARG A 452 -112.80 52.94 10.52
N ARG A 453 -113.63 52.47 9.59
CA ARG A 453 -113.18 51.57 8.50
C ARG A 453 -112.20 52.23 7.53
N GLN A 454 -112.28 53.55 7.32
CA GLN A 454 -111.28 54.29 6.53
C GLN A 454 -109.91 54.31 7.23
N MET A 455 -109.87 54.53 8.55
CA MET A 455 -108.64 54.39 9.36
C MET A 455 -108.06 52.97 9.26
N ASP A 456 -108.87 51.94 9.51
CA ASP A 456 -108.44 50.53 9.45
C ASP A 456 -107.87 50.15 8.07
N SER A 457 -108.44 50.70 6.99
CA SER A 457 -107.95 50.52 5.63
C SER A 457 -106.54 51.10 5.41
N VAL A 458 -106.23 52.25 6.02
CA VAL A 458 -104.90 52.89 5.92
C VAL A 458 -103.87 52.10 6.73
N GLU A 459 -104.24 51.65 7.94
CA GLU A 459 -103.37 50.78 8.76
C GLU A 459 -103.07 49.46 8.05
N LEU A 460 -104.05 48.82 7.41
CA LEU A 460 -103.84 47.60 6.62
C LEU A 460 -102.89 47.81 5.43
N THR A 461 -102.91 48.97 4.75
CA THR A 461 -101.91 49.27 3.71
C THR A 461 -100.50 49.45 4.27
N ASN A 462 -100.34 50.10 5.43
CA ASN A 462 -99.03 50.28 6.08
C ASN A 462 -98.48 48.95 6.63
N LEU A 463 -99.35 48.08 7.15
CA LEU A 463 -98.99 46.73 7.60
C LEU A 463 -98.59 45.82 6.43
N ARG A 464 -99.23 45.97 5.26
CA ARG A 464 -98.77 45.26 4.04
C ARG A 464 -97.38 45.71 3.60
N SER A 465 -97.12 47.01 3.50
CA SER A 465 -95.80 47.49 3.06
C SER A 465 -94.68 47.09 4.03
N THR A 466 -94.93 47.12 5.34
CA THR A 466 -93.95 46.60 6.33
C THR A 466 -93.79 45.08 6.23
N ASN A 467 -94.85 44.31 6.04
CA ASN A 467 -94.76 42.87 5.83
C ASN A 467 -93.97 42.50 4.56
N ASP A 468 -94.21 43.19 3.44
CA ASP A 468 -93.48 42.97 2.18
C ASP A 468 -91.98 43.29 2.34
N GLN A 469 -91.65 44.34 3.09
CA GLN A 469 -90.26 44.71 3.39
C GLN A 469 -89.58 43.69 4.32
N VAL A 470 -90.29 43.17 5.33
CA VAL A 470 -89.80 42.08 6.21
C VAL A 470 -89.58 40.78 5.41
N VAL A 471 -90.45 40.46 4.46
CA VAL A 471 -90.28 39.30 3.56
C VAL A 471 -89.04 39.45 2.67
N LEU A 472 -88.77 40.64 2.15
CA LEU A 472 -87.56 40.93 1.38
C LEU A 472 -86.29 40.76 2.23
N GLU A 473 -86.26 41.30 3.45
CA GLU A 473 -85.13 41.11 4.38
C GLU A 473 -84.94 39.63 4.77
N LEU A 474 -86.01 38.89 5.05
CA LEU A 474 -85.96 37.45 5.31
C LEU A 474 -85.41 36.64 4.14
N THR A 475 -85.74 37.05 2.91
CA THR A 475 -85.26 36.39 1.69
C THR A 475 -83.76 36.65 1.50
N ARG A 476 -83.30 37.88 1.75
CA ARG A 476 -81.88 38.24 1.74
C ARG A 476 -81.09 37.49 2.82
N LEU A 477 -81.57 37.48 4.07
CA LEU A 477 -80.96 36.76 5.19
C LEU A 477 -80.82 35.26 4.90
N LYS A 478 -81.79 34.64 4.21
CA LYS A 478 -81.67 33.23 3.78
C LYS A 478 -80.59 33.02 2.72
N ALA A 479 -80.41 33.96 1.79
CA ALA A 479 -79.34 33.88 0.79
C ALA A 479 -77.96 34.08 1.44
N ASP A 480 -77.82 35.06 2.34
CA ASP A 480 -76.59 35.33 3.09
C ASP A 480 -76.22 34.13 4.01
N HIS A 481 -77.22 33.47 4.60
CA HIS A 481 -77.03 32.23 5.37
C HIS A 481 -76.59 31.03 4.50
N ALA A 482 -77.16 30.88 3.30
CA ALA A 482 -76.74 29.84 2.36
C ALA A 482 -75.29 30.05 1.89
N ASN A 483 -74.87 31.30 1.67
CA ASN A 483 -73.49 31.64 1.33
C ASN A 483 -72.52 31.33 2.47
N THR A 484 -72.84 31.71 3.72
CA THR A 484 -71.99 31.36 4.87
C THR A 484 -71.90 29.86 5.13
N ILE A 485 -72.96 29.08 4.85
CA ILE A 485 -72.89 27.60 4.90
C ILE A 485 -71.93 27.05 3.84
N ARG A 486 -71.90 27.62 2.62
CA ARG A 486 -70.96 27.23 1.57
C ARG A 486 -69.51 27.55 1.96
N GLU A 487 -69.26 28.76 2.45
CA GLU A 487 -67.92 29.20 2.90
C GLU A 487 -67.42 28.36 4.08
N LEU A 488 -68.28 28.02 5.04
CA LEU A 488 -67.93 27.10 6.15
C LEU A 488 -67.61 25.67 5.67
N ARG A 489 -68.18 25.23 4.54
CA ARG A 489 -67.83 23.93 3.94
C ARG A 489 -66.47 24.00 3.26
N GLU A 490 -66.23 25.03 2.45
CA GLU A 490 -64.94 25.27 1.78
C GLU A 490 -63.79 25.40 2.80
N ILE A 491 -64.02 26.12 3.90
CA ILE A 491 -63.05 26.21 5.02
C ILE A 491 -62.81 24.86 5.69
N ARG A 492 -63.84 24.01 5.84
CA ARG A 492 -63.71 22.68 6.46
C ARG A 492 -62.93 21.72 5.55
N GLU A 493 -63.20 21.73 4.25
CA GLU A 493 -62.44 20.98 3.25
C GLU A 493 -60.97 21.45 3.19
N ALA A 494 -60.73 22.77 3.25
CA ALA A 494 -59.38 23.34 3.36
C ALA A 494 -58.65 22.95 4.66
N HIS A 495 -59.36 22.89 5.79
CA HIS A 495 -58.81 22.42 7.06
C HIS A 495 -58.43 20.93 7.00
N ASP A 496 -59.28 20.08 6.44
CA ASP A 496 -59.04 18.64 6.41
C ASP A 496 -57.91 18.26 5.42
N THR A 497 -57.77 19.01 4.32
CA THR A 497 -56.60 18.90 3.42
C THR A 497 -55.31 19.40 4.08
N LEU A 498 -55.33 20.52 4.81
CA LEU A 498 -54.19 20.99 5.63
C LEU A 498 -53.78 19.96 6.68
N LYS A 499 -54.75 19.32 7.35
CA LYS A 499 -54.50 18.28 8.36
C LYS A 499 -53.84 17.04 7.76
N ALA A 500 -54.28 16.62 6.56
CA ALA A 500 -53.66 15.52 5.83
C ALA A 500 -52.21 15.85 5.41
N LEU A 501 -52.00 17.05 4.84
CA LEU A 501 -50.66 17.54 4.47
C LEU A 501 -49.73 17.64 5.69
N HIS A 502 -50.22 18.15 6.82
CA HIS A 502 -49.44 18.21 8.05
C HIS A 502 -49.01 16.81 8.51
N SER A 503 -49.92 15.83 8.51
CA SER A 503 -49.59 14.45 8.86
C SER A 503 -48.55 13.83 7.92
N GLN A 504 -48.63 14.11 6.62
CA GLN A 504 -47.65 13.63 5.64
C GLN A 504 -46.27 14.25 5.89
N VAL A 505 -46.19 15.58 6.05
CA VAL A 505 -44.93 16.29 6.31
C VAL A 505 -44.29 15.82 7.63
N THR A 506 -45.08 15.54 8.67
CA THR A 506 -44.56 14.95 9.92
C THR A 506 -43.95 13.57 9.68
N MET A 507 -44.64 12.68 8.97
CA MET A 507 -44.11 11.34 8.65
C MET A 507 -42.84 11.39 7.78
N GLU A 508 -42.78 12.30 6.80
CA GLU A 508 -41.59 12.51 5.97
C GLU A 508 -40.42 13.06 6.79
N ALA A 509 -40.68 13.99 7.73
CA ALA A 509 -39.67 14.52 8.64
C ALA A 509 -39.13 13.45 9.61
N ASP A 510 -40.00 12.62 10.19
CA ASP A 510 -39.62 11.52 11.10
C ASP A 510 -38.81 10.43 10.38
N ALA A 511 -39.23 10.07 9.15
CA ALA A 511 -38.49 9.16 8.30
C ALA A 511 -37.08 9.70 7.97
N ARG A 512 -37.01 10.98 7.55
CA ARG A 512 -35.73 11.62 7.20
C ARG A 512 -34.81 11.80 8.42
N SER A 513 -35.38 12.09 9.59
CA SER A 513 -34.66 12.15 10.87
C SER A 513 -34.06 10.79 11.25
N SER A 514 -34.83 9.71 11.07
CA SER A 514 -34.38 8.33 11.32
C SER A 514 -33.26 7.92 10.36
N GLU A 515 -33.40 8.25 9.07
CA GLU A 515 -32.41 7.98 8.01
C GLU A 515 -31.09 8.72 8.27
N LEU A 516 -31.14 10.03 8.55
CA LEU A 516 -29.97 10.83 8.95
C LEU A 516 -29.31 10.30 10.24
N THR A 517 -30.10 9.82 11.20
CA THR A 517 -29.57 9.23 12.45
C THR A 517 -28.80 7.94 12.17
N ALA A 518 -29.29 7.09 11.26
CA ALA A 518 -28.60 5.88 10.83
C ALA A 518 -27.30 6.21 10.07
N GLU A 519 -27.32 7.16 9.13
CA GLU A 519 -26.11 7.64 8.45
C GLU A 519 -25.06 8.14 9.44
N LEU A 520 -25.45 9.01 10.38
CA LEU A 520 -24.56 9.57 11.40
C LEU A 520 -23.95 8.48 12.30
N ALA A 521 -24.69 7.41 12.60
CA ALA A 521 -24.16 6.23 13.29
C ALA A 521 -23.09 5.50 12.45
N THR A 522 -23.33 5.30 11.14
CA THR A 522 -22.34 4.68 10.25
C THR A 522 -21.07 5.53 10.09
N TYR A 523 -21.18 6.84 9.92
CA TYR A 523 -20.03 7.74 9.85
C TYR A 523 -19.23 7.76 11.16
N LYS A 524 -19.90 7.71 12.33
CA LYS A 524 -19.21 7.54 13.63
C LYS A 524 -18.42 6.23 13.70
N ALA A 525 -18.98 5.12 13.22
CA ALA A 525 -18.29 3.83 13.19
C ALA A 525 -17.07 3.86 12.25
N GLN A 526 -17.19 4.44 11.06
CA GLN A 526 -16.08 4.63 10.12
C GLN A 526 -14.98 5.52 10.71
N ALA A 527 -15.33 6.65 11.33
CA ALA A 527 -14.37 7.54 11.98
C ALA A 527 -13.62 6.85 13.13
N SER A 528 -14.30 5.99 13.89
CA SER A 528 -13.67 5.17 14.95
C SER A 528 -12.68 4.15 14.39
N GLN A 529 -13.01 3.48 13.28
CA GLN A 529 -12.11 2.55 12.59
C GLN A 529 -10.89 3.26 11.98
N LEU A 530 -11.08 4.44 11.37
CA LEU A 530 -9.98 5.24 10.85
C LEU A 530 -9.05 5.71 11.97
N LYS A 531 -9.60 6.13 13.12
CA LYS A 531 -8.80 6.53 14.28
C LYS A 531 -7.95 5.37 14.83
N ALA A 532 -8.50 4.16 14.91
CA ALA A 532 -7.74 2.97 15.31
C ALA A 532 -6.58 2.69 14.34
N LYS A 533 -6.85 2.69 13.01
CA LYS A 533 -5.81 2.50 11.98
C LYS A 533 -4.70 3.56 12.03
N ILE A 534 -5.03 4.81 12.35
CA ILE A 534 -4.02 5.87 12.51
C ILE A 534 -3.09 5.54 13.68
N SER A 535 -3.63 5.16 14.84
CA SER A 535 -2.81 4.77 16.00
C SER A 535 -1.96 3.52 15.76
N ASP A 536 -2.47 2.52 15.02
CA ASP A 536 -1.67 1.36 14.61
C ASP A 536 -0.49 1.76 13.70
N LEU A 537 -0.72 2.68 12.75
CA LEU A 537 0.33 3.21 11.86
C LEU A 537 1.35 4.09 12.61
N GLU A 538 0.93 4.87 13.60
CA GLU A 538 1.81 5.65 14.47
C GLU A 538 2.72 4.74 15.31
N LEU A 539 2.20 3.62 15.80
CA LEU A 539 2.98 2.59 16.50
C LEU A 539 3.99 1.90 15.56
N GLN A 540 3.56 1.50 14.35
CA GLN A 540 4.46 0.92 13.35
C GLN A 540 5.59 1.88 12.94
N GLY A 541 5.26 3.15 12.68
CA GLY A 541 6.24 4.19 12.37
C GLY A 541 7.24 4.43 13.51
N SER A 542 6.79 4.30 14.76
CA SER A 542 7.65 4.40 15.95
C SER A 542 8.59 3.19 16.08
N SER A 543 8.13 1.96 15.79
CA SER A 543 8.97 0.76 15.78
C SER A 543 10.05 0.83 14.70
N LEU A 544 9.65 1.11 13.46
CA LEU A 544 10.57 1.24 12.31
C LEU A 544 11.63 2.33 12.54
N LYS A 545 11.28 3.41 13.23
CA LYS A 545 12.24 4.44 13.62
C LYS A 545 13.26 3.91 14.64
N ALA A 546 12.82 3.22 15.68
CA ALA A 546 13.72 2.63 16.68
C ALA A 546 14.66 1.57 16.06
N GLU A 547 14.15 0.76 15.13
CA GLU A 547 14.94 -0.20 14.34
C GLU A 547 15.99 0.51 13.46
N LEU A 548 15.60 1.60 12.79
CA LEU A 548 16.52 2.42 11.99
C LEU A 548 17.62 3.08 12.85
N ASP A 549 17.27 3.68 13.99
CA ASP A 549 18.23 4.30 14.92
C ASP A 549 19.22 3.25 15.45
N THR A 550 18.76 2.02 15.71
CA THR A 550 19.59 0.89 16.13
C THR A 550 20.53 0.41 15.01
N ALA A 551 20.02 0.32 13.77
CA ALA A 551 20.83 -0.05 12.61
C ALA A 551 21.92 0.99 12.29
N LEU A 552 21.62 2.29 12.44
CA LEU A 552 22.59 3.38 12.30
C LEU A 552 23.70 3.28 13.37
N ALA A 553 23.35 3.00 14.63
CA ALA A 553 24.33 2.80 15.69
C ALA A 553 25.27 1.61 15.42
N HIS A 554 24.74 0.50 14.89
CA HIS A 554 25.56 -0.65 14.47
C HIS A 554 26.49 -0.34 13.30
N LEU A 555 26.03 0.45 12.31
CA LEU A 555 26.87 0.91 11.20
C LEU A 555 27.99 1.85 11.66
N GLU A 556 27.70 2.77 12.58
CA GLU A 556 28.71 3.67 13.15
C GLU A 556 29.77 2.90 13.96
N SER A 557 29.36 1.90 14.75
CA SER A 557 30.29 1.00 15.45
C SER A 557 31.19 0.26 14.46
N ARG A 558 30.60 -0.43 13.47
CA ARG A 558 31.38 -1.16 12.45
C ARG A 558 32.32 -0.27 11.67
N THR A 559 31.97 0.99 11.43
CA THR A 559 32.84 1.96 10.77
C THR A 559 34.09 2.24 11.60
N LYS A 560 33.93 2.44 12.92
CA LYS A 560 35.06 2.62 13.85
C LYS A 560 35.94 1.38 13.96
N ASP A 561 35.34 0.18 13.98
CA ASP A 561 36.06 -1.09 13.98
C ASP A 561 36.91 -1.26 12.69
N ILE A 562 36.36 -0.90 11.53
CA ILE A 562 37.08 -0.92 10.24
C ILE A 562 38.23 0.09 10.24
N GLU A 563 38.04 1.31 10.76
CA GLU A 563 39.12 2.29 10.89
C GLU A 563 40.23 1.78 11.81
N PHE A 564 39.90 1.19 12.96
CA PHE A 564 40.85 0.59 13.88
C PHE A 564 41.68 -0.51 13.19
N VAL A 565 41.02 -1.50 12.57
CA VAL A 565 41.69 -2.59 11.83
C VAL A 565 42.56 -2.05 10.69
N LYS A 566 42.15 -0.98 10.01
CA LYS A 566 42.95 -0.32 8.97
C LYS A 566 44.21 0.31 9.54
N THR A 567 44.15 0.92 10.73
CA THR A 567 45.36 1.45 11.40
C THR A 567 46.29 0.34 11.90
N GLU A 568 45.75 -0.75 12.46
CA GLU A 568 46.53 -1.91 12.93
C GLU A 568 47.19 -2.67 11.76
N LYS A 569 46.51 -2.75 10.61
CA LYS A 569 47.10 -3.25 9.37
C LYS A 569 48.26 -2.37 8.90
N CYS A 570 48.10 -1.04 8.88
CA CYS A 570 49.17 -0.12 8.46
C CYS A 570 50.40 -0.16 9.38
N SER A 571 50.24 -0.34 10.70
CA SER A 571 51.39 -0.52 11.60
C SER A 571 52.08 -1.87 11.37
N SER A 572 51.30 -2.94 11.18
CA SER A 572 51.83 -4.28 10.87
C SER A 572 52.59 -4.31 9.54
N GLU A 573 52.08 -3.66 8.48
CA GLU A 573 52.76 -3.55 7.18
C GLU A 573 54.07 -2.76 7.28
N ARG A 574 54.14 -1.69 8.09
CA ARG A 574 55.40 -0.98 8.36
C ARG A 574 56.43 -1.90 9.02
N ILE A 575 56.06 -2.58 10.10
CA ILE A 575 56.95 -3.48 10.84
C ILE A 575 57.47 -4.60 9.93
N LEU A 576 56.62 -5.20 9.09
CA LEU A 576 57.02 -6.23 8.12
C LEU A 576 57.94 -5.68 7.02
N THR A 577 57.77 -4.42 6.61
CA THR A 577 58.65 -3.78 5.62
C THR A 577 60.03 -3.51 6.22
N GLU A 578 60.07 -2.98 7.44
CA GLU A 578 61.30 -2.72 8.20
C GLU A 578 62.06 -4.03 8.52
N TYR A 579 61.36 -5.12 8.86
CA TYR A 579 61.95 -6.45 9.00
C TYR A 579 62.55 -6.98 7.69
N ARG A 580 61.87 -6.79 6.55
CA ARG A 580 62.38 -7.21 5.23
C ARG A 580 63.62 -6.43 4.82
N GLU A 581 63.67 -5.13 5.08
CA GLU A 581 64.87 -4.32 4.81
C GLU A 581 66.05 -4.73 5.69
N ASN A 582 65.80 -5.00 6.98
CA ASN A 582 66.84 -5.50 7.90
C ASN A 582 67.37 -6.88 7.48
N LEU A 583 66.48 -7.83 7.11
CA LEU A 583 66.88 -9.14 6.59
C LEU A 583 67.71 -9.03 5.31
N LYS A 584 67.28 -8.21 4.35
CA LYS A 584 68.01 -7.97 3.10
C LYS A 584 69.39 -7.33 3.34
N LYS A 585 69.50 -6.44 4.32
CA LYS A 585 70.79 -5.85 4.72
C LYS A 585 71.71 -6.91 5.34
N GLN A 586 71.18 -7.75 6.22
CA GLN A 586 71.93 -8.84 6.84
C GLN A 586 72.40 -9.89 5.81
N GLU A 587 71.56 -10.21 4.82
CA GLU A 587 71.90 -11.07 3.68
C GLU A 587 73.06 -10.48 2.86
N GLN A 588 73.02 -9.18 2.55
CA GLN A 588 74.11 -8.47 1.87
C GLN A 588 75.41 -8.43 2.69
N GLU A 589 75.33 -8.29 4.02
CA GLU A 589 76.48 -8.34 4.93
C GLU A 589 77.12 -9.74 4.97
N PHE A 590 76.31 -10.81 4.96
CA PHE A 590 76.81 -12.18 4.86
C PHE A 590 77.41 -12.48 3.48
N GLU A 591 76.78 -12.03 2.38
CA GLU A 591 77.31 -12.19 1.03
C GLU A 591 78.67 -11.50 0.89
N ALA A 592 78.80 -10.26 1.38
CA ALA A 592 80.05 -9.52 1.41
C ALA A 592 81.14 -10.27 2.21
N MET A 593 80.81 -10.77 3.40
CA MET A 593 81.71 -11.57 4.23
C MET A 593 82.16 -12.86 3.50
N MET A 594 81.24 -13.55 2.81
CA MET A 594 81.54 -14.75 2.05
C MET A 594 82.47 -14.45 0.85
N THR A 595 82.27 -13.32 0.15
CA THR A 595 83.23 -12.89 -0.89
C THR A 595 84.62 -12.60 -0.31
N GLU A 596 84.71 -11.89 0.83
CA GLU A 596 86.00 -11.62 1.48
C GLU A 596 86.71 -12.91 1.90
N GLN A 597 85.99 -13.87 2.49
CA GLN A 597 86.55 -15.18 2.86
C GLN A 597 86.99 -15.99 1.63
N ASN A 598 86.23 -15.96 0.53
CA ASN A 598 86.61 -16.63 -0.71
C ASN A 598 87.86 -16.01 -1.35
N GLU A 599 88.01 -14.68 -1.33
CA GLU A 599 89.25 -14.00 -1.74
C GLU A 599 90.44 -14.37 -0.83
N ARG A 600 90.21 -14.46 0.48
CA ARG A 600 91.21 -14.92 1.45
C ARG A 600 91.67 -16.35 1.17
N ILE A 601 90.73 -17.26 0.90
CA ILE A 601 91.00 -18.65 0.52
C ILE A 601 91.78 -18.72 -0.80
N ALA A 602 91.38 -17.95 -1.81
CA ALA A 602 92.10 -17.89 -3.09
C ALA A 602 93.53 -17.34 -2.94
N THR A 603 93.75 -16.43 -1.99
CA THR A 603 95.08 -15.88 -1.66
C THR A 603 95.94 -16.92 -0.94
N LEU A 604 95.40 -17.57 0.10
CA LEU A 604 96.05 -18.67 0.81
C LEU A 604 96.35 -19.87 -0.11
N GLY A 605 95.50 -20.14 -1.10
CA GLY A 605 95.75 -21.16 -2.13
C GLY A 605 96.99 -20.84 -2.97
N LYS A 606 97.15 -19.60 -3.43
CA LYS A 606 98.35 -19.15 -4.16
C LYS A 606 99.62 -19.22 -3.30
N GLU A 607 99.51 -18.88 -2.01
CA GLU A 607 100.61 -19.02 -1.05
C GLU A 607 100.99 -20.50 -0.87
N LEU A 608 100.00 -21.38 -0.71
CA LEU A 608 100.22 -22.83 -0.58
C LEU A 608 100.82 -23.46 -1.84
N ASP A 609 100.43 -23.01 -3.03
CA ASP A 609 101.04 -23.42 -4.29
C ASP A 609 102.50 -22.97 -4.38
N SER A 610 102.80 -21.71 -4.01
CA SER A 610 104.16 -21.18 -3.93
C SER A 610 105.04 -21.96 -2.94
N ILE A 611 104.51 -22.25 -1.74
CA ILE A 611 105.13 -23.11 -0.74
C ILE A 611 105.33 -24.54 -1.28
N SER A 612 104.36 -25.09 -2.02
CA SER A 612 104.45 -26.43 -2.61
C SER A 612 105.44 -26.52 -3.78
N ILE A 613 105.65 -25.43 -4.51
CA ILE A 613 106.70 -25.32 -5.55
C ILE A 613 108.07 -25.22 -4.89
N THR A 614 108.24 -24.34 -3.91
CA THR A 614 109.51 -24.18 -3.18
C THR A 614 109.87 -25.45 -2.39
N PHE A 615 108.91 -26.08 -1.72
CA PHE A 615 109.10 -27.37 -1.04
C PHE A 615 109.49 -28.48 -2.02
N ARG A 616 108.83 -28.62 -3.18
CA ARG A 616 109.26 -29.59 -4.21
C ARG A 616 110.68 -29.30 -4.73
N SER A 617 111.06 -28.03 -4.89
CA SER A 617 112.43 -27.66 -5.25
C SER A 617 113.45 -28.00 -4.16
N ALA A 618 113.08 -27.83 -2.88
CA ALA A 618 113.90 -28.18 -1.74
C ALA A 618 114.02 -29.71 -1.57
N CYS A 619 112.95 -30.47 -1.76
CA CYS A 619 112.98 -31.93 -1.81
C CYS A 619 113.92 -32.42 -2.93
N LYS A 620 113.82 -31.84 -4.14
CA LYS A 620 114.72 -32.17 -5.24
C LYS A 620 116.18 -31.81 -4.93
N ALA A 621 116.43 -30.68 -4.27
CA ALA A 621 117.76 -30.31 -3.79
C ALA A 621 118.27 -31.28 -2.70
N VAL A 622 117.40 -31.78 -1.83
CA VAL A 622 117.71 -32.80 -0.81
C VAL A 622 117.93 -34.17 -1.44
N GLU A 623 117.23 -34.54 -2.51
CA GLU A 623 117.49 -35.75 -3.30
C GLU A 623 118.85 -35.66 -4.01
N ASP A 624 119.13 -34.56 -4.69
CA ASP A 624 120.44 -34.25 -5.27
C ASP A 624 121.56 -34.25 -4.22
N MET A 625 121.28 -33.75 -3.02
CA MET A 625 122.22 -33.74 -1.90
C MET A 625 122.33 -35.12 -1.25
N SER A 626 121.29 -35.96 -1.28
CA SER A 626 121.29 -37.36 -0.86
C SER A 626 122.07 -38.24 -1.83
N VAL A 627 121.98 -37.98 -3.14
CA VAL A 627 122.85 -38.59 -4.17
C VAL A 627 124.30 -38.17 -3.96
N ARG A 628 124.57 -36.86 -3.75
CA ARG A 628 125.92 -36.36 -3.39
C ARG A 628 126.43 -36.96 -2.07
N LEU A 629 125.56 -37.16 -1.07
CA LEU A 629 125.92 -37.77 0.22
C LEU A 629 126.07 -39.29 0.13
N ARG A 630 125.39 -40.00 -0.79
CA ARG A 630 125.69 -41.40 -1.11
C ARG A 630 127.05 -41.56 -1.80
N ILE A 631 127.44 -40.58 -2.63
CA ILE A 631 128.80 -40.49 -3.20
C ILE A 631 129.83 -40.09 -2.13
N SER A 632 129.43 -39.30 -1.12
CA SER A 632 130.33 -38.70 -0.11
C SER A 632 130.39 -39.42 1.25
N LYS A 633 129.56 -40.43 1.53
CA LYS A 633 129.56 -41.17 2.82
C LYS A 633 130.11 -42.58 2.72
N ILE A 634 131.32 -42.67 2.20
CA ILE A 634 132.38 -43.37 2.93
C ILE A 634 133.11 -42.31 3.78
N THR A 635 133.22 -42.57 5.08
CA THR A 635 133.93 -41.81 6.14
C THR A 635 133.31 -40.55 6.78
N ASN A 636 133.39 -40.57 8.13
CA ASN A 636 133.46 -39.47 9.11
C ASN A 636 132.22 -38.63 9.47
N VAL A 637 131.76 -38.83 10.71
CA VAL A 637 131.34 -37.79 11.67
C VAL A 637 132.27 -37.97 12.87
N LYS A 638 133.02 -36.94 13.28
CA LYS A 638 134.08 -37.07 14.32
C LYS A 638 134.32 -35.83 15.21
N THR A 639 133.59 -34.73 15.05
CA THR A 639 133.87 -33.48 15.79
C THR A 639 132.65 -32.92 16.53
N LEU A 640 132.91 -32.12 17.57
CA LEU A 640 131.91 -31.54 18.46
C LEU A 640 130.96 -30.54 17.74
N GLU A 641 131.43 -29.98 16.63
CA GLU A 641 130.78 -28.95 15.84
C GLU A 641 129.56 -29.48 15.06
N ASP A 642 129.63 -30.74 14.60
CA ASP A 642 128.49 -31.48 14.04
C ASP A 642 127.35 -31.61 15.06
N ILE A 643 127.70 -31.90 16.33
CA ILE A 643 126.73 -32.05 17.42
C ILE A 643 126.08 -30.70 17.72
N LEU A 644 126.85 -29.62 17.82
CA LEU A 644 126.31 -28.26 18.03
C LEU A 644 125.38 -27.80 16.88
N SER A 645 125.74 -28.11 15.64
CA SER A 645 124.89 -27.84 14.46
C SER A 645 123.56 -28.59 14.53
N ILE A 646 123.59 -29.89 14.87
CA ILE A 646 122.38 -30.70 15.06
C ILE A 646 121.54 -30.17 16.23
N THR A 647 122.15 -29.83 17.37
CA THR A 647 121.43 -29.27 18.52
C THR A 647 120.76 -27.93 18.18
N SER A 648 121.46 -27.06 17.44
CA SER A 648 120.89 -25.78 16.99
C SER A 648 119.71 -25.97 16.02
N ALA A 649 119.78 -26.98 15.14
CA ALA A 649 118.67 -27.32 14.25
C ALA A 649 117.46 -27.90 15.03
N VAL A 650 117.71 -28.70 16.08
CA VAL A 650 116.66 -29.22 16.96
C VAL A 650 115.99 -28.09 17.76
N ILE A 651 116.76 -27.10 18.26
CA ILE A 651 116.22 -25.94 18.98
C ILE A 651 115.31 -25.11 18.07
N ARG A 652 115.79 -24.71 16.87
CA ARG A 652 114.96 -23.96 15.90
C ARG A 652 113.68 -24.71 15.50
N ARG A 653 113.72 -26.04 15.46
CA ARG A 653 112.53 -26.87 15.19
C ARG A 653 111.54 -26.84 16.35
N HIS A 654 112.00 -26.83 17.60
CA HIS A 654 111.12 -26.68 18.77
C HIS A 654 110.52 -25.27 18.85
N GLU A 655 111.32 -24.23 18.56
CA GLU A 655 110.83 -22.84 18.48
C GLU A 655 109.75 -22.68 17.40
N GLY A 656 109.94 -23.29 16.22
CA GLY A 656 108.92 -23.33 15.17
C GLY A 656 107.63 -24.04 15.59
N VAL A 657 107.74 -25.21 16.22
CA VAL A 657 106.57 -25.97 16.73
C VAL A 657 105.83 -25.21 17.83
N LEU A 658 106.52 -24.47 18.69
CA LEU A 658 105.88 -23.61 19.70
C LEU A 658 105.13 -22.43 19.06
N ALA A 659 105.71 -21.78 18.04
CA ALA A 659 105.02 -20.72 17.30
C ALA A 659 103.78 -21.22 16.54
N GLU A 660 103.84 -22.42 15.96
CA GLU A 660 102.69 -23.10 15.35
C GLU A 660 101.61 -23.43 16.38
N LEU A 661 101.99 -23.87 17.59
CA LEU A 661 101.07 -24.17 18.68
C LEU A 661 100.36 -22.90 19.20
N ASP A 662 101.08 -21.79 19.38
CA ASP A 662 100.47 -20.51 19.79
C ASP A 662 99.53 -19.95 18.71
N ALA A 663 99.90 -20.05 17.44
CA ALA A 663 99.02 -19.68 16.33
C ALA A 663 97.76 -20.57 16.26
N SER A 664 97.88 -21.87 16.57
CA SER A 664 96.75 -22.79 16.68
C SER A 664 95.84 -22.45 17.87
N ASN A 665 96.41 -22.11 19.02
CA ASN A 665 95.67 -21.71 20.22
C ASN A 665 94.88 -20.42 19.96
N THR A 666 95.50 -19.42 19.31
CA THR A 666 94.83 -18.16 18.95
C THR A 666 93.62 -18.40 18.03
N ARG A 667 93.78 -19.19 16.97
CA ARG A 667 92.66 -19.59 16.08
C ARG A 667 91.55 -20.33 16.82
N THR A 668 91.91 -21.16 17.80
CA THR A 668 90.94 -21.91 18.60
C THR A 668 90.09 -20.96 19.45
N TYR A 669 90.68 -19.92 20.04
CA TYR A 669 89.94 -18.87 20.75
C TYR A 669 89.03 -18.05 19.83
N GLU A 670 89.47 -17.69 18.62
CA GLU A 670 88.65 -16.98 17.63
C GLU A 670 87.44 -17.82 17.17
N ILE A 671 87.65 -19.12 16.94
CA ILE A 671 86.57 -20.07 16.60
C ILE A 671 85.59 -20.18 17.77
N GLN A 672 86.08 -20.28 19.01
CA GLN A 672 85.24 -20.34 20.21
C GLN A 672 84.36 -19.08 20.36
N LEU A 673 84.93 -17.89 20.15
CA LEU A 673 84.18 -16.63 20.21
C LEU A 673 83.08 -16.55 19.14
N LYS A 674 83.36 -17.00 17.90
CA LYS A 674 82.35 -17.09 16.83
C LYS A 674 81.26 -18.11 17.14
N ALA A 675 81.61 -19.22 17.80
CA ALA A 675 80.63 -20.22 18.25
C ALA A 675 79.69 -19.66 19.32
N ASP A 676 80.19 -18.84 20.25
CA ASP A 676 79.35 -18.21 21.28
C ASP A 676 78.49 -17.05 20.73
N GLN A 677 78.99 -16.32 19.73
CA GLN A 677 78.21 -15.32 18.98
C GLN A 677 77.03 -15.96 18.22
N THR A 678 77.30 -16.97 17.38
CA THR A 678 76.26 -17.69 16.64
C THR A 678 75.24 -18.38 17.56
N ARG A 679 75.67 -18.89 18.73
CA ARG A 679 74.78 -19.43 19.76
C ARG A 679 73.85 -18.37 20.37
N SER A 680 74.32 -17.14 20.50
CA SER A 680 73.54 -16.00 20.99
C SER A 680 72.52 -15.53 19.95
N GLU A 681 72.90 -15.48 18.66
CA GLU A 681 71.99 -15.20 17.55
C GLU A 681 70.90 -16.28 17.41
N LEU A 682 71.27 -17.57 17.50
CA LEU A 682 70.33 -18.68 17.53
C LEU A 682 69.28 -18.53 18.66
N ALA A 683 69.71 -18.08 19.84
CA ALA A 683 68.81 -17.82 20.96
C ALA A 683 67.89 -16.61 20.72
N ARG A 684 68.31 -15.61 19.94
CA ARG A 684 67.48 -14.47 19.52
C ARG A 684 66.43 -14.92 18.50
N VAL A 685 66.85 -15.60 17.43
CA VAL A 685 65.96 -16.15 16.39
C VAL A 685 64.93 -17.11 16.99
N LYS A 686 65.32 -17.93 17.98
CA LYS A 686 64.37 -18.81 18.67
C LYS A 686 63.28 -18.05 19.42
N LYS A 687 63.58 -16.91 20.06
CA LYS A 687 62.57 -16.05 20.69
C LYS A 687 61.65 -15.38 19.67
N GLU A 688 62.20 -14.95 18.53
CA GLU A 688 61.40 -14.39 17.42
C GLU A 688 60.46 -15.46 16.83
N LEU A 689 60.92 -16.70 16.70
CA LEU A 689 60.09 -17.84 16.28
C LEU A 689 58.98 -18.14 17.29
N ASP A 690 59.28 -18.18 18.60
CA ASP A 690 58.30 -18.40 19.66
C ASP A 690 57.23 -17.29 19.67
N TYR A 691 57.61 -16.03 19.43
CA TYR A 691 56.67 -14.91 19.27
C TYR A 691 55.79 -15.04 18.02
N CYS A 692 56.38 -15.37 16.87
CA CYS A 692 55.63 -15.58 15.63
C CYS A 692 54.64 -16.75 15.75
N ASN A 693 55.00 -17.83 16.44
CA ASN A 693 54.10 -18.95 16.71
C ASN A 693 52.89 -18.52 17.56
N GLY A 694 53.09 -17.69 18.59
CA GLY A 694 51.99 -17.15 19.39
C GLY A 694 51.06 -16.21 18.59
N GLU A 695 51.61 -15.41 17.69
CA GLU A 695 50.84 -14.59 16.75
C GLU A 695 50.02 -15.43 15.76
N ILE A 696 50.59 -16.52 15.23
CA ILE A 696 49.89 -17.47 14.36
C ILE A 696 48.73 -18.14 15.13
N GLU A 697 48.99 -18.65 16.33
CA GLU A 697 47.97 -19.30 17.17
C GLU A 697 46.81 -18.33 17.52
N GLY A 698 47.14 -17.05 17.80
CA GLY A 698 46.15 -15.99 17.99
C GLY A 698 45.30 -15.71 16.75
N LYS A 699 45.91 -15.71 15.56
CA LYS A 699 45.21 -15.53 14.27
C LYS A 699 44.38 -16.75 13.87
N ASP A 700 44.84 -17.96 14.15
CA ASP A 700 44.09 -19.21 13.96
C ASP A 700 42.89 -19.29 14.90
N LYS A 701 42.97 -18.71 16.11
CA LYS A 701 41.82 -18.57 17.00
C LYS A 701 40.77 -17.61 16.41
N ARG A 702 41.17 -16.39 16.01
CA ARG A 702 40.24 -15.42 15.37
C ARG A 702 39.61 -15.98 14.09
N THR A 703 40.39 -16.72 13.28
CA THR A 703 39.89 -17.36 12.05
C THR A 703 38.80 -18.40 12.35
N ARG A 704 38.96 -19.21 13.40
CA ARG A 704 37.92 -20.14 13.87
C ARG A 704 36.68 -19.42 14.40
N GLU A 705 36.86 -18.30 15.10
CA GLU A 705 35.76 -17.46 15.58
C GLU A 705 34.95 -16.87 14.41
N TYR A 706 35.61 -16.33 13.38
CA TYR A 706 34.93 -15.83 12.17
C TYR A 706 34.25 -16.94 11.36
N LEU A 707 34.83 -18.14 11.26
CA LEU A 707 34.17 -19.27 10.61
C LEU A 707 32.88 -19.68 11.34
N ALA A 708 32.88 -19.67 12.67
CA ALA A 708 31.69 -19.94 13.47
C ALA A 708 30.60 -18.86 13.30
N GLU A 709 30.98 -17.59 13.13
CA GLU A 709 30.06 -16.49 12.81
C GLU A 709 29.48 -16.60 11.39
N ILE A 710 30.30 -17.00 10.40
CA ILE A 710 29.83 -17.29 9.04
C ILE A 710 28.81 -18.45 9.06
N ASP A 711 29.04 -19.49 9.86
CA ASP A 711 28.11 -20.62 10.01
C ASP A 711 26.80 -20.27 10.73
N THR A 712 26.78 -19.28 11.63
CA THR A 712 25.51 -18.79 12.22
C THR A 712 24.76 -17.90 11.24
N LEU A 713 25.46 -17.02 10.51
CA LEU A 713 24.87 -16.17 9.47
C LEU A 713 24.27 -17.01 8.32
N ASN A 714 24.99 -18.04 7.84
CA ASN A 714 24.48 -18.94 6.81
C ASN A 714 23.21 -19.68 7.24
N ARG A 715 23.13 -20.13 8.50
CA ARG A 715 21.90 -20.73 9.06
C ARG A 715 20.74 -19.74 9.15
N SER A 716 21.01 -18.48 9.49
CA SER A 716 20.00 -17.41 9.49
C SER A 716 19.49 -17.10 8.08
N ILE A 717 20.40 -17.00 7.10
CA ILE A 717 20.05 -16.79 5.69
C ILE A 717 19.17 -17.93 5.16
N GLU A 718 19.48 -19.18 5.50
CA GLU A 718 18.67 -20.33 5.07
C GLU A 718 17.29 -20.36 5.75
N GLY A 719 17.19 -19.93 7.02
CA GLY A 719 15.89 -19.71 7.69
C GLY A 719 15.04 -18.67 6.95
N MET A 720 15.60 -17.49 6.65
CA MET A 720 14.91 -16.44 5.90
C MET A 720 14.49 -16.90 4.49
N ARG A 721 15.29 -17.73 3.81
CA ARG A 721 14.92 -18.32 2.51
C ARG A 721 13.70 -19.23 2.60
N GLN A 722 13.59 -20.02 3.67
CA GLN A 722 12.41 -20.87 3.91
C GLN A 722 11.16 -20.04 4.20
N GLU A 723 11.29 -18.96 4.97
CA GLU A 723 10.19 -18.00 5.22
C GLU A 723 9.72 -17.32 3.93
N VAL A 724 10.65 -16.87 3.08
CA VAL A 724 10.33 -16.32 1.75
C VAL A 724 9.60 -17.34 0.88
N SER A 725 10.05 -18.60 0.84
CA SER A 725 9.39 -19.67 0.08
C SER A 725 7.94 -19.93 0.55
N VAL A 726 7.69 -19.87 1.86
CA VAL A 726 6.33 -19.95 2.42
C VAL A 726 5.49 -18.71 2.05
N ALA A 727 6.08 -17.51 2.10
CA ALA A 727 5.39 -16.28 1.71
C ALA A 727 5.00 -16.25 0.22
N GLU A 728 5.90 -16.70 -0.67
CA GLU A 728 5.63 -16.85 -2.11
C GLU A 728 4.49 -17.82 -2.38
N LYS A 729 4.46 -18.96 -1.68
CA LYS A 729 3.37 -19.93 -1.78
C LYS A 729 2.04 -19.32 -1.35
N ASN A 730 2.01 -18.64 -0.20
CA ASN A 730 0.81 -17.97 0.32
C ASN A 730 0.30 -16.87 -0.62
N LEU A 731 1.22 -16.09 -1.22
CA LEU A 731 0.89 -15.07 -2.22
C LEU A 731 0.25 -15.71 -3.47
N LYS A 732 0.78 -16.84 -3.93
CA LYS A 732 0.21 -17.58 -5.07
C LYS A 732 -1.20 -18.09 -4.77
N GLU A 733 -1.42 -18.68 -3.60
CA GLU A 733 -2.75 -19.12 -3.15
C GLU A 733 -3.75 -17.94 -3.06
N ALA A 734 -3.31 -16.77 -2.56
CA ALA A 734 -4.14 -15.56 -2.51
C ALA A 734 -4.47 -15.00 -3.91
N LEU A 735 -3.54 -15.05 -4.86
CA LEU A 735 -3.78 -14.65 -6.25
C LEU A 735 -4.79 -15.59 -6.95
N ASP A 736 -4.70 -16.90 -6.71
CA ASP A 736 -5.67 -17.88 -7.23
C ASP A 736 -7.07 -17.67 -6.62
N GLN A 737 -7.16 -17.35 -5.33
CA GLN A 737 -8.44 -16.98 -4.68
C GLN A 737 -9.02 -15.68 -5.28
N ARG A 738 -8.19 -14.65 -5.47
CA ARG A 738 -8.58 -13.39 -6.13
C ARG A 738 -9.09 -13.62 -7.55
N SER A 739 -8.47 -14.54 -8.29
CA SER A 739 -8.92 -14.94 -9.64
C SER A 739 -10.32 -15.56 -9.60
N LYS A 740 -10.56 -16.52 -8.70
CA LYS A 740 -11.89 -17.14 -8.50
C LYS A 740 -12.97 -16.11 -8.12
N LEU A 741 -12.66 -15.20 -7.19
CA LEU A 741 -13.58 -14.12 -6.80
C LEU A 741 -13.89 -13.15 -7.95
N LYS A 742 -12.92 -12.86 -8.82
CA LYS A 742 -13.14 -12.05 -10.03
C LYS A 742 -14.11 -12.74 -11.01
N THR A 743 -13.96 -14.05 -11.21
CA THR A 743 -14.91 -14.84 -12.03
C THR A 743 -16.32 -14.78 -11.46
N TYR A 744 -16.49 -15.05 -10.17
CA TYR A 744 -17.82 -14.95 -9.53
C TYR A 744 -18.41 -13.53 -9.61
N ASN A 745 -17.62 -12.48 -9.43
CA ASN A 745 -18.10 -11.09 -9.57
C ASN A 745 -18.64 -10.81 -10.98
N ASN A 746 -17.94 -11.30 -12.01
CA ASN A 746 -18.39 -11.20 -13.39
C ASN A 746 -19.69 -12.00 -13.62
N GLU A 747 -19.80 -13.23 -13.12
CA GLU A 747 -21.04 -14.02 -13.20
C GLU A 747 -22.24 -13.34 -12.52
N TYR A 748 -22.03 -12.68 -11.38
CA TYR A 748 -23.09 -11.92 -10.71
C TYR A 748 -23.50 -10.68 -11.50
N LYS A 749 -22.55 -9.92 -12.08
CA LYS A 749 -22.84 -8.81 -12.98
C LYS A 749 -23.64 -9.25 -14.20
N ASP A 750 -23.25 -10.37 -14.81
CA ASP A 750 -23.98 -11.01 -15.93
C ASP A 750 -25.41 -11.39 -15.55
N LYS A 751 -25.63 -11.91 -14.34
CA LYS A 751 -26.97 -12.24 -13.83
C LYS A 751 -27.82 -10.99 -13.60
N ILE A 752 -27.23 -9.94 -13.03
CA ILE A 752 -27.88 -8.64 -12.81
C ILE A 752 -28.28 -8.00 -14.14
N ALA A 753 -27.36 -7.89 -15.11
CA ALA A 753 -27.65 -7.33 -16.44
C ALA A 753 -28.78 -8.09 -17.18
N ARG A 754 -28.87 -9.42 -17.03
CA ARG A 754 -29.98 -10.22 -17.57
C ARG A 754 -31.30 -9.96 -16.84
N GLN A 755 -31.26 -9.70 -15.53
CA GLN A 755 -32.45 -9.32 -14.76
C GLN A 755 -32.92 -7.92 -15.12
N GLU A 756 -32.02 -6.95 -15.27
CA GLU A 756 -32.32 -5.59 -15.73
C GLU A 756 -33.00 -5.61 -17.11
N LEU A 757 -32.41 -6.30 -18.10
CA LEU A 757 -33.03 -6.48 -19.42
C LEU A 757 -34.43 -7.10 -19.35
N ARG A 758 -34.65 -8.07 -18.46
CA ARG A 758 -35.97 -8.68 -18.24
C ARG A 758 -36.95 -7.70 -17.61
N ILE A 759 -36.51 -6.87 -16.66
CA ILE A 759 -37.32 -5.83 -16.02
C ILE A 759 -37.73 -4.78 -17.05
N THR A 760 -36.80 -4.28 -17.86
CA THR A 760 -37.10 -3.32 -18.94
C THR A 760 -38.13 -3.88 -19.92
N SER A 761 -37.94 -5.11 -20.39
CA SER A 761 -38.90 -5.77 -21.30
C SER A 761 -40.29 -5.98 -20.68
N LEU A 762 -40.37 -6.22 -19.37
CA LEU A 762 -41.65 -6.31 -18.66
C LEU A 762 -42.30 -4.93 -18.50
N GLN A 763 -41.54 -3.88 -18.19
CA GLN A 763 -42.03 -2.50 -18.11
C GLN A 763 -42.57 -2.00 -19.46
N GLU A 764 -41.91 -2.32 -20.58
CA GLU A 764 -42.42 -2.03 -21.92
C GLU A 764 -43.74 -2.74 -22.23
N LYS A 765 -43.86 -4.02 -21.84
CA LYS A 765 -45.12 -4.77 -22.00
C LYS A 765 -46.25 -4.21 -21.15
N ILE A 766 -45.97 -3.80 -19.91
CA ILE A 766 -46.95 -3.15 -19.03
C ILE A 766 -47.44 -1.85 -19.66
N LYS A 767 -46.53 -0.96 -20.08
CA LYS A 767 -46.89 0.29 -20.79
C LYS A 767 -47.73 0.04 -22.05
N SER A 768 -47.38 -0.97 -22.84
CA SER A 768 -48.16 -1.35 -24.02
C SER A 768 -49.56 -1.86 -23.66
N GLN A 769 -49.72 -2.57 -22.55
CA GLN A 769 -51.02 -3.02 -22.05
C GLN A 769 -51.84 -1.86 -21.47
N GLU A 770 -51.23 -0.94 -20.74
CA GLU A 770 -51.88 0.27 -20.23
C GLU A 770 -52.48 1.12 -21.37
N VAL A 771 -51.74 1.30 -22.46
CA VAL A 771 -52.24 1.99 -23.67
C VAL A 771 -53.43 1.25 -24.28
N LEU A 772 -53.34 -0.08 -24.50
CA LEU A 772 -54.43 -0.88 -25.05
C LEU A 772 -55.69 -0.87 -24.17
N VAL A 773 -55.52 -0.89 -22.84
CA VAL A 773 -56.63 -0.78 -21.88
C VAL A 773 -57.25 0.61 -21.94
N ALA A 774 -56.45 1.68 -21.97
CA ALA A 774 -56.95 3.05 -22.09
C ALA A 774 -57.72 3.29 -23.40
N GLU A 775 -57.21 2.78 -24.53
CA GLU A 775 -57.92 2.79 -25.81
C GLU A 775 -59.25 2.01 -25.72
N ARG A 776 -59.24 0.81 -25.14
CA ARG A 776 -60.44 -0.01 -25.00
C ARG A 776 -61.49 0.60 -24.08
N VAL A 777 -61.08 1.24 -22.98
CA VAL A 777 -61.97 2.00 -22.10
C VAL A 777 -62.61 3.16 -22.86
N LYS A 778 -61.83 3.90 -23.66
CA LYS A 778 -62.32 5.00 -24.50
C LYS A 778 -63.31 4.52 -25.58
N GLU A 779 -63.08 3.36 -26.19
CA GLU A 779 -64.03 2.74 -27.12
C GLU A 779 -65.35 2.38 -26.42
N ILE A 780 -65.28 1.78 -25.22
CA ILE A 780 -66.46 1.42 -24.43
C ILE A 780 -67.24 2.68 -24.03
N GLU A 781 -66.55 3.72 -23.55
CA GLU A 781 -67.15 4.99 -23.19
C GLU A 781 -67.86 5.65 -24.39
N LEU A 782 -67.19 5.73 -25.56
CA LEU A 782 -67.81 6.23 -26.78
C LEU A 782 -69.01 5.38 -27.24
N SER A 783 -68.96 4.06 -27.04
CA SER A 783 -70.09 3.17 -27.32
C SER A 783 -71.26 3.43 -26.36
N MET A 784 -70.99 3.59 -25.06
CA MET A 784 -72.01 3.92 -24.05
C MET A 784 -72.62 5.30 -24.32
N GLN A 785 -71.82 6.33 -24.60
CA GLN A 785 -72.30 7.66 -24.96
C GLN A 785 -73.21 7.62 -26.20
N ARG A 786 -72.87 6.82 -27.22
CA ARG A 786 -73.74 6.60 -28.39
C ARG A 786 -75.06 5.91 -28.00
N GLN A 787 -75.01 4.85 -27.20
CA GLN A 787 -76.21 4.14 -26.74
C GLN A 787 -77.13 5.04 -25.89
N VAL A 788 -76.57 5.77 -24.92
CA VAL A 788 -77.29 6.74 -24.08
C VAL A 788 -77.90 7.83 -24.95
N LYS A 789 -77.17 8.37 -25.92
CA LYS A 789 -77.72 9.35 -26.87
C LYS A 789 -78.87 8.77 -27.68
N THR A 790 -78.73 7.58 -28.26
CA THR A 790 -79.81 6.92 -29.02
C THR A 790 -81.04 6.65 -28.16
N PHE A 791 -80.85 6.29 -26.88
CA PHE A 791 -81.93 6.12 -25.92
C PHE A 791 -82.63 7.45 -25.58
N LEU A 792 -81.87 8.52 -25.33
CA LEU A 792 -82.41 9.86 -25.07
C LEU A 792 -83.16 10.43 -26.29
N ASP A 793 -82.60 10.29 -27.49
CA ASP A 793 -83.24 10.71 -28.74
C ASP A 793 -84.58 9.95 -28.94
N ALA A 794 -84.60 8.63 -28.65
CA ALA A 794 -85.81 7.80 -28.72
C ALA A 794 -86.85 8.15 -27.63
N MET A 795 -86.43 8.44 -26.39
CA MET A 795 -87.32 8.93 -25.34
C MET A 795 -87.91 10.30 -25.68
N THR A 796 -87.10 11.22 -26.23
CA THR A 796 -87.54 12.56 -26.62
C THR A 796 -88.59 12.48 -27.73
N ASP A 797 -88.40 11.61 -28.73
CA ASP A 797 -89.38 11.35 -29.77
C ASP A 797 -90.66 10.68 -29.23
N HIS A 798 -90.53 9.79 -28.24
CA HIS A 798 -91.68 9.13 -27.59
C HIS A 798 -92.53 10.12 -26.79
N ILE A 799 -91.90 10.93 -25.93
CA ILE A 799 -92.57 11.95 -25.11
C ILE A 799 -93.25 12.98 -26.02
N SER A 800 -92.56 13.43 -27.07
CA SER A 800 -93.08 14.43 -28.02
C SER A 800 -94.31 13.96 -28.82
N ARG A 801 -94.56 12.64 -28.92
CA ARG A 801 -95.63 12.08 -29.77
C ARG A 801 -96.87 11.58 -29.02
N ARG A 802 -96.81 11.33 -27.69
CA ARG A 802 -97.90 10.60 -27.00
C ARG A 802 -98.25 10.99 -25.57
N VAL A 803 -97.62 11.98 -24.94
CA VAL A 803 -97.76 12.19 -23.48
C VAL A 803 -98.25 13.61 -23.15
N SER A 804 -99.29 13.74 -22.31
CA SER A 804 -99.72 15.03 -21.76
C SER A 804 -98.75 15.50 -20.65
N PRO A 805 -98.63 16.82 -20.38
CA PRO A 805 -97.56 17.34 -19.50
C PRO A 805 -97.49 16.73 -18.09
N GLU A 806 -98.62 16.29 -17.55
CA GLU A 806 -98.72 15.73 -16.19
C GLU A 806 -98.17 14.29 -16.10
N ILE A 807 -98.30 13.48 -17.15
CA ILE A 807 -97.79 12.10 -17.17
C ILE A 807 -96.26 12.11 -17.31
N ALA A 808 -95.71 13.00 -18.16
CA ALA A 808 -94.27 13.12 -18.36
C ALA A 808 -93.50 13.43 -17.06
N LEU A 809 -94.05 14.29 -16.19
CA LEU A 809 -93.48 14.59 -14.86
C LEU A 809 -93.46 13.37 -13.92
N SER A 810 -94.41 12.44 -14.06
CA SER A 810 -94.47 11.22 -13.25
C SER A 810 -93.44 10.17 -13.68
N GLU A 811 -93.17 10.05 -14.98
CA GLU A 811 -92.16 9.15 -15.52
C GLU A 811 -90.74 9.69 -15.33
N ILE A 812 -90.51 11.01 -15.47
CA ILE A 812 -89.21 11.63 -15.15
C ILE A 812 -88.79 11.33 -13.70
N LYS A 813 -89.69 11.52 -12.73
CA LYS A 813 -89.43 11.17 -11.31
C LYS A 813 -89.16 9.68 -11.09
N ARG A 814 -89.78 8.80 -11.88
CA ARG A 814 -89.53 7.35 -11.81
C ARG A 814 -88.15 7.01 -12.38
N PHE A 815 -87.68 7.70 -13.42
CA PHE A 815 -86.32 7.54 -13.95
C PHE A 815 -85.24 8.11 -13.03
N GLU A 816 -85.46 9.26 -12.40
CA GLU A 816 -84.53 9.81 -11.37
C GLU A 816 -84.28 8.80 -10.25
N LEU A 817 -85.34 8.15 -9.73
CA LEU A 817 -85.24 7.10 -8.72
C LEU A 817 -84.44 5.87 -9.16
N ILE A 818 -84.51 5.50 -10.44
CA ILE A 818 -83.74 4.37 -10.99
C ILE A 818 -82.26 4.74 -11.10
N PHE A 819 -81.94 5.94 -11.60
CA PHE A 819 -80.56 6.40 -11.72
C PHE A 819 -79.86 6.56 -10.36
N LEU A 820 -80.55 7.17 -9.38
CA LEU A 820 -80.08 7.25 -7.99
C LEU A 820 -79.80 5.86 -7.41
N SER A 821 -80.67 4.88 -7.66
CA SER A 821 -80.45 3.49 -7.20
C SER A 821 -79.23 2.82 -7.85
N THR A 822 -78.86 3.18 -9.08
CA THR A 822 -77.68 2.61 -9.76
C THR A 822 -76.37 3.26 -9.35
N GLU A 823 -76.37 4.57 -9.09
CA GLU A 823 -75.20 5.31 -8.58
C GLU A 823 -74.82 4.81 -7.17
N ASP A 824 -75.83 4.59 -6.33
CA ASP A 824 -75.69 4.01 -4.98
C ASP A 824 -75.25 2.53 -5.00
N ALA A 825 -75.39 1.83 -6.13
CA ALA A 825 -74.88 0.47 -6.34
C ALA A 825 -73.41 0.47 -6.81
N LEU A 826 -73.06 1.38 -7.73
CA LEU A 826 -71.69 1.59 -8.21
C LEU A 826 -70.75 2.05 -7.09
N ASN A 827 -71.17 3.01 -6.25
CA ASN A 827 -70.36 3.44 -5.09
C ASN A 827 -70.11 2.29 -4.11
N ARG A 828 -71.10 1.42 -3.87
CA ARG A 828 -70.94 0.19 -3.04
C ARG A 828 -70.11 -0.92 -3.70
N GLN A 829 -69.82 -0.82 -5.00
CA GLN A 829 -68.91 -1.71 -5.70
C GLN A 829 -67.49 -1.15 -5.71
N LEU A 830 -67.33 0.17 -5.88
CA LEU A 830 -66.04 0.87 -5.81
C LEU A 830 -65.37 0.73 -4.43
N VAL A 831 -66.15 0.86 -3.34
CA VAL A 831 -65.66 0.63 -1.96
C VAL A 831 -65.14 -0.80 -1.80
N ARG A 832 -65.87 -1.81 -2.29
CA ARG A 832 -65.43 -3.22 -2.21
C ARG A 832 -64.19 -3.55 -3.04
N VAL A 833 -63.95 -2.83 -4.13
CA VAL A 833 -62.70 -2.97 -4.91
C VAL A 833 -61.53 -2.33 -4.15
N ASN A 834 -61.71 -1.14 -3.55
CA ASN A 834 -60.69 -0.51 -2.71
C ASN A 834 -60.32 -1.34 -1.47
N GLU A 835 -61.29 -2.03 -0.87
CA GLU A 835 -61.03 -2.97 0.24
C GLU A 835 -60.25 -4.22 -0.18
N GLN A 836 -60.30 -4.62 -1.46
CA GLN A 836 -59.52 -5.76 -1.99
C GLN A 836 -58.07 -5.40 -2.37
N PHE A 837 -57.76 -4.13 -2.61
CA PHE A 837 -56.40 -3.67 -2.92
C PHE A 837 -55.63 -3.14 -1.71
N ASN A 838 -56.30 -2.85 -0.58
CA ASN A 838 -55.67 -2.42 0.67
C ASN A 838 -55.50 -3.57 1.69
N THR A 839 -54.74 -4.61 1.33
CA THR A 839 -54.10 -5.47 2.33
C THR A 839 -52.77 -4.84 2.78
N PRO A 840 -52.51 -4.66 4.08
CA PRO A 840 -51.22 -4.17 4.58
C PRO A 840 -50.06 -5.07 4.13
N GLY A 841 -48.93 -4.44 3.79
CA GLY A 841 -47.74 -5.15 3.33
C GLY A 841 -46.98 -5.85 4.46
N ASP A 842 -47.48 -6.99 4.94
CA ASP A 842 -46.75 -7.93 5.80
C ASP A 842 -46.38 -9.20 5.03
N ILE A 843 -45.36 -9.11 4.16
CA ILE A 843 -44.68 -10.28 3.56
C ILE A 843 -43.15 -10.11 3.65
N LEU A 844 -42.66 -9.79 4.85
CA LEU A 844 -41.23 -9.87 5.21
C LEU A 844 -41.07 -10.26 6.69
N ASN A 845 -41.62 -11.41 7.11
CA ASN A 845 -41.17 -12.20 8.26
C ASN A 845 -41.97 -13.52 8.42
N ASP A 846 -41.51 -14.62 7.81
CA ASP A 846 -41.61 -15.96 8.43
C ASP A 846 -40.55 -16.92 7.81
N PRO A 847 -39.76 -17.70 8.58
CA PRO A 847 -38.50 -18.29 8.11
C PRO A 847 -38.59 -19.78 7.75
N LEU A 848 -39.50 -20.17 6.85
CA LEU A 848 -39.65 -21.58 6.42
C LEU A 848 -39.92 -21.73 4.91
N LEU A 849 -38.86 -21.76 4.10
CA LEU A 849 -38.73 -22.38 2.76
C LEU A 849 -37.39 -21.93 2.12
N GLY A 850 -36.39 -22.77 1.87
CA GLY A 850 -36.22 -24.16 2.25
C GLY A 850 -34.77 -24.61 2.01
N HIS A 851 -34.29 -25.59 2.76
CA HIS A 851 -33.08 -26.32 2.40
C HIS A 851 -33.36 -27.21 1.18
N ASN A 852 -32.51 -27.14 0.16
CA ASN A 852 -32.29 -28.30 -0.70
C ASN A 852 -30.83 -28.34 -1.19
N MET A 853 -29.96 -28.81 -0.30
CA MET A 853 -28.58 -29.23 -0.61
C MET A 853 -28.58 -30.75 -0.77
N GLY A 854 -28.24 -31.25 -1.96
CA GLY A 854 -27.73 -32.62 -2.17
C GLY A 854 -26.26 -32.49 -2.57
N GLN A 855 -25.30 -32.79 -1.69
CA GLN A 855 -24.73 -34.11 -1.35
C GLN A 855 -23.74 -34.67 -2.39
N GLY A 856 -22.55 -35.06 -1.90
CA GLY A 856 -21.39 -35.50 -2.71
C GLY A 856 -20.05 -35.16 -2.03
N VAL A 857 -19.80 -35.48 -0.75
CA VAL A 857 -19.32 -36.77 -0.19
C VAL A 857 -17.85 -36.70 0.28
N LEU A 858 -17.70 -36.60 1.61
CA LEU A 858 -16.74 -37.25 2.53
C LEU A 858 -15.32 -37.68 2.06
N MET A 859 -14.31 -37.24 2.82
CA MET A 859 -13.40 -38.10 3.63
C MET A 859 -13.02 -37.32 4.91
N SER A 860 -13.44 -37.77 6.10
CA SER A 860 -12.62 -38.44 7.15
C SER A 860 -11.60 -37.52 7.87
N SER A 861 -11.41 -37.52 9.20
CA SER A 861 -11.93 -38.39 10.28
C SER A 861 -11.60 -37.82 11.67
N ASN A 862 -12.42 -38.13 12.68
CA ASN A 862 -12.14 -38.08 14.14
C ASN A 862 -11.94 -36.65 14.72
N VAL A 863 -12.31 -36.30 15.96
CA VAL A 863 -12.43 -37.09 17.22
C VAL A 863 -13.72 -36.74 17.99
N ARG A 864 -14.18 -37.67 18.84
CA ARG A 864 -15.39 -37.59 19.69
C ARG A 864 -15.07 -36.87 21.03
N PRO A 865 -15.92 -35.97 21.56
CA PRO A 865 -15.73 -35.43 22.90
C PRO A 865 -16.25 -36.42 23.96
N VAL A 866 -15.42 -36.72 24.96
CA VAL A 866 -15.83 -37.35 26.23
C VAL A 866 -14.97 -36.75 27.34
N LEU A 867 -15.62 -35.95 28.21
CA LEU A 867 -15.09 -35.24 29.39
C LEU A 867 -13.98 -34.22 29.09
#